data_AF-A0A1S2VHL3-F1
#
_entry.id   AF-A0A1S2VHL3-F1
#
_cell.length_a   1.000
_cell.length_b   1.000
_cell.length_c   1.000
_cell.angle_alpha   90.00
_cell.angle_beta   90.00
_cell.angle_gamma   90.00
#
_symmetry.space_group_name_H-M   'P 1'
#
loop_
_entity.id
_entity.type
_entity.pdbx_description
1 polymer ?
#
loop_
_entity_poly.entity_id
_entity_poly.type
_entity_poly.pdbx_seq_one_letter_code
_entity_poly.pdbx_strand_id
1 'polypeptide(L)'
;MINVSLSLTYNRLLWLSCRVIVMLWLVGLSQLAYAQTINWKDTGCSGSGTADVLTQTGTVGCRNTFEGASGNGNIPFRVIWSTSNNRWEMQADPNWSGTGSKAYTVLAWYNTFASSPNPPALGTGSWVDAGVPCGPMIKFDGTGTQTTLGSSCGGSPAITAGTATGTITACQGTASVNTQSFTVAGSDLTASLIANAPVNFEISTNASAGFGSSLSFPQTSGTVSVTTVYVRASASAPATSISGSVTLSSSGASPQTVGVTGTVSTCILPVTLTTRANPTTVCIGGTASLSVTASGGVTPFSYTWTAPAGALITAGGSSSVASVSTTTTGVKTFTVTVAGSGGSPASTTTVSLTVNGNPTAVITATPSLTFCLGSTISLSASGAGSGGTYRWSTTENTAAISVSLGQPYTVTAVTAGGCWSTTSVTAVRRSLPDATVSAVPGLTVCPGQSVMLTANGTAGAPGARVASLAAPPPVLYTWSTGSNTGSTSFVPTSSTVISLTVNDGVCSSSAISTSVTVRSVTSVSITASGSPTLTCNQTSLTLTAVASGSSTFTWNDNSTNATRVVSTSGVYSVTALEGGCSTTAAVTVSSNTAVPALSISGNLSICVGGSTTLTASGTGGNAYQWSNGTNNAVNVVSPVSTTAYSVTLSNTATGCFTTTTVTVSVSPAVTATIGGNLTICSGRSTTLTTGAGTSYLWSDGFTGRANIVSPVSTTAYSVTVSNGVCSATATATVTVNTSPTVTVSASSTALTGGQSAVLTASGAASYLWGAPLNTTAASVTVSPATTTVYSVTGTQNGCVGEGSITVSVSCADPVSKAISVTMTSVLGPGNCSVNLQGQGTGSAFVFSGPNGYVFSTVYRRTGTYSLNATGVRQPGTYTLTAKATNACGQESMDTITYVVTGTACP
;
A
#
# COMPACT_ATOMS: atom_id res chain seq x y z
N MET A 1 24.86 35.27 0.23
CA MET A 1 25.96 34.80 1.09
C MET A 1 25.92 33.27 1.18
N ILE A 2 26.82 32.65 1.95
CA ILE A 2 26.99 31.18 2.03
C ILE A 2 25.71 30.48 2.52
N ASN A 3 25.59 29.21 2.13
CA ASN A 3 24.41 28.35 2.25
C ASN A 3 24.64 27.22 3.27
N VAL A 4 23.56 26.50 3.63
CA VAL A 4 23.52 25.19 4.33
C VAL A 4 23.88 25.15 5.82
N SER A 5 22.89 24.80 6.64
CA SER A 5 22.86 23.81 7.75
C SER A 5 21.49 23.92 8.46
N LEU A 6 20.85 22.89 9.05
CA LEU A 6 21.29 21.59 9.58
C LEU A 6 20.28 20.44 9.31
N SER A 7 20.76 19.21 9.50
CA SER A 7 20.15 18.03 10.21
C SER A 7 18.61 17.86 10.25
N LEU A 8 18.00 16.73 9.85
CA LEU A 8 18.14 15.35 10.38
C LEU A 8 17.96 15.20 11.91
N THR A 9 16.78 14.74 12.35
CA THR A 9 16.55 13.43 13.04
C THR A 9 15.03 13.28 13.26
N TYR A 10 14.33 12.17 13.02
CA TYR A 10 14.52 10.72 13.27
C TYR A 10 14.21 10.27 14.70
N ASN A 11 13.09 9.56 14.86
CA ASN A 11 12.86 8.57 15.91
C ASN A 11 12.35 7.29 15.19
N ARG A 12 13.01 6.13 15.25
CA ARG A 12 13.29 5.22 16.41
C ARG A 12 12.07 4.34 16.74
N LEU A 13 12.18 3.04 17.08
CA LEU A 13 13.28 2.07 17.32
C LEU A 13 12.73 0.66 16.92
N LEU A 14 13.43 -0.22 16.20
CA LEU A 14 14.53 -1.16 16.60
C LEU A 14 14.01 -2.55 17.06
N TRP A 15 14.93 -3.49 17.35
CA TRP A 15 14.80 -4.95 17.54
C TRP A 15 14.69 -5.71 16.19
N LEU A 16 15.69 -6.48 15.73
CA LEU A 16 16.42 -7.62 16.34
C LEU A 16 15.44 -8.74 16.78
N SER A 17 15.55 -10.00 16.37
CA SER A 17 16.74 -10.78 15.93
C SER A 17 16.35 -11.82 14.83
N CYS A 18 17.17 -12.77 14.34
CA CYS A 18 18.55 -13.19 14.70
C CYS A 18 19.30 -13.89 13.53
N ARG A 19 20.63 -13.95 13.67
CA ARG A 19 21.57 -15.08 13.42
C ARG A 19 21.26 -16.17 12.35
N VAL A 20 22.12 -16.34 11.32
CA VAL A 20 23.47 -17.01 11.27
C VAL A 20 23.32 -18.47 10.78
N ILE A 21 23.96 -18.89 9.67
CA ILE A 21 25.37 -19.38 9.56
C ILE A 21 25.58 -20.68 10.36
N VAL A 22 26.21 -21.76 9.86
CA VAL A 22 26.64 -22.16 8.50
C VAL A 22 27.09 -23.64 8.56
N MET A 23 27.53 -24.23 7.43
CA MET A 23 28.20 -25.55 7.32
C MET A 23 27.27 -26.76 7.51
N LEU A 24 27.33 -27.82 6.68
CA LEU A 24 28.44 -28.75 6.31
C LEU A 24 28.84 -29.70 7.46
N TRP A 25 29.61 -30.74 7.07
CA TRP A 25 30.36 -31.74 7.87
C TRP A 25 29.54 -33.01 8.16
N LEU A 26 29.93 -34.23 7.77
CA LEU A 26 31.11 -34.77 7.01
C LEU A 26 30.67 -36.05 6.24
N VAL A 27 31.30 -36.53 5.14
CA VAL A 27 32.64 -37.17 4.93
C VAL A 27 32.83 -38.52 5.65
N GLY A 28 33.57 -39.42 4.98
CA GLY A 28 33.76 -40.84 5.31
C GLY A 28 33.06 -41.70 4.25
N LEU A 29 33.60 -41.95 3.05
CA LEU A 29 34.99 -42.04 2.59
C LEU A 29 35.74 -43.22 3.24
N SER A 30 36.24 -44.15 2.40
CA SER A 30 37.07 -45.33 2.75
C SER A 30 36.30 -46.49 3.43
N GLN A 31 36.67 -47.79 3.30
CA GLN A 31 37.62 -48.47 2.41
C GLN A 31 37.48 -50.02 2.49
N LEU A 32 38.02 -50.72 1.48
CA LEU A 32 38.61 -52.09 1.53
C LEU A 32 37.71 -53.32 1.83
N ALA A 33 38.25 -54.51 1.47
CA ALA A 33 37.78 -55.89 1.72
C ALA A 33 36.37 -56.26 1.17
N TYR A 34 36.13 -57.30 0.37
CA TYR A 34 36.76 -58.62 0.13
C TYR A 34 36.59 -59.64 1.26
N ALA A 35 35.99 -60.80 0.92
CA ALA A 35 35.71 -61.97 1.80
C ALA A 35 34.67 -61.74 2.94
N GLN A 36 33.93 -62.74 3.44
CA GLN A 36 33.58 -64.06 2.87
C GLN A 36 32.25 -64.62 3.46
N THR A 37 31.84 -65.76 2.93
CA THR A 37 30.66 -66.59 3.22
C THR A 37 30.43 -66.97 4.70
N ILE A 38 29.17 -66.85 5.17
CA ILE A 38 28.55 -67.70 6.22
C ILE A 38 27.11 -67.95 5.73
N ASN A 39 26.65 -69.12 5.26
CA ASN A 39 27.04 -70.53 5.44
C ASN A 39 26.50 -71.20 6.73
N TRP A 40 25.21 -71.57 6.68
CA TRP A 40 24.67 -72.78 7.31
C TRP A 40 24.29 -73.70 6.14
N LYS A 41 24.93 -74.85 5.88
CA LYS A 41 25.15 -76.04 6.73
C LYS A 41 23.84 -76.77 7.06
N ASP A 42 23.65 -78.07 6.90
CA ASP A 42 24.25 -79.21 6.17
C ASP A 42 23.47 -80.44 6.69
N THR A 43 23.36 -81.49 5.88
CA THR A 43 22.80 -82.85 6.05
C THR A 43 22.39 -83.43 7.44
N GLY A 44 21.33 -84.26 7.40
CA GLY A 44 21.12 -85.45 8.26
C GLY A 44 19.84 -85.46 9.12
N CYS A 45 19.15 -86.59 9.35
CA CYS A 45 19.22 -87.93 8.72
C CYS A 45 17.99 -88.81 9.10
N SER A 46 17.90 -90.05 8.57
CA SER A 46 16.90 -91.12 8.82
C SER A 46 15.47 -90.93 8.24
N GLY A 47 14.73 -91.98 7.82
CA GLY A 47 15.10 -93.40 7.63
C GLY A 47 13.92 -94.35 7.28
N SER A 48 14.21 -95.48 6.60
CA SER A 48 13.30 -96.59 6.16
C SER A 48 12.26 -96.28 5.05
N GLY A 49 11.89 -97.20 4.14
CA GLY A 49 12.42 -98.55 3.82
C GLY A 49 11.58 -99.33 2.76
N THR A 50 12.12 -100.43 2.18
CA THR A 50 11.47 -101.48 1.31
C THR A 50 10.83 -101.05 -0.04
N ALA A 51 10.70 -101.84 -1.13
CA ALA A 51 11.27 -103.10 -1.69
C ALA A 51 10.90 -103.15 -3.22
N ASP A 52 10.96 -104.19 -4.10
CA ASP A 52 11.34 -105.63 -4.09
C ASP A 52 11.69 -106.12 -5.55
N VAL A 53 11.77 -107.44 -5.85
CA VAL A 53 12.32 -108.04 -7.10
C VAL A 53 11.56 -109.32 -7.60
N LEU A 54 11.97 -109.90 -8.76
CA LEU A 54 11.89 -111.34 -9.21
C LEU A 54 10.79 -111.86 -10.20
N THR A 55 10.92 -113.15 -10.63
CA THR A 55 10.48 -113.75 -11.94
C THR A 55 10.05 -115.26 -11.89
N GLN A 56 9.47 -115.84 -12.98
CA GLN A 56 9.29 -117.32 -13.16
C GLN A 56 9.12 -117.84 -14.65
N THR A 57 8.62 -119.08 -14.89
CA THR A 57 8.97 -119.96 -16.05
C THR A 57 7.89 -120.94 -16.59
N GLY A 58 7.96 -121.44 -17.85
CA GLY A 58 7.21 -122.67 -18.30
C GLY A 58 7.34 -123.27 -19.75
N THR A 59 8.09 -124.39 -19.92
CA THR A 59 7.92 -125.64 -20.82
C THR A 59 8.32 -125.82 -22.37
N VAL A 60 9.27 -126.78 -22.71
CA VAL A 60 9.57 -127.65 -23.97
C VAL A 60 10.43 -127.15 -25.22
N GLY A 61 11.19 -127.86 -26.14
CA GLY A 61 11.89 -129.22 -26.31
C GLY A 61 12.32 -129.80 -27.77
N CYS A 62 13.50 -130.51 -27.95
CA CYS A 62 14.03 -131.47 -29.05
C CYS A 62 14.49 -131.03 -30.52
N ARG A 63 15.20 -131.73 -31.51
CA ARG A 63 16.12 -132.94 -31.83
C ARG A 63 16.78 -132.84 -33.30
N ASN A 64 17.58 -133.67 -34.08
CA ASN A 64 18.14 -135.09 -34.15
C ASN A 64 19.56 -135.39 -34.92
N THR A 65 19.74 -136.21 -36.02
CA THR A 65 21.02 -136.92 -36.56
C THR A 65 21.15 -137.15 -38.16
N PHE A 66 22.08 -137.83 -38.96
CA PHE A 66 23.27 -138.80 -38.93
C PHE A 66 24.20 -138.90 -40.28
N GLU A 67 25.05 -139.95 -40.60
CA GLU A 67 26.36 -139.91 -41.44
C GLU A 67 26.94 -141.17 -42.30
N GLY A 68 28.17 -141.11 -42.97
CA GLY A 68 29.07 -142.24 -43.52
C GLY A 68 30.28 -141.96 -44.54
N ALA A 69 31.39 -142.79 -44.72
CA ALA A 69 32.58 -142.58 -45.68
C ALA A 69 33.71 -143.72 -45.99
N SER A 70 34.64 -143.52 -47.00
CA SER A 70 36.05 -144.09 -47.34
C SER A 70 36.36 -145.23 -48.42
N GLY A 71 37.62 -145.46 -48.92
CA GLY A 71 37.97 -146.39 -50.08
C GLY A 71 39.48 -146.73 -50.48
N ASN A 72 39.76 -147.50 -51.59
CA ASN A 72 41.10 -147.98 -52.10
C ASN A 72 41.09 -148.59 -53.56
N GLY A 73 42.24 -148.77 -54.24
CA GLY A 73 42.52 -149.78 -55.32
C GLY A 73 42.10 -149.56 -56.81
N ASN A 74 42.61 -150.39 -57.75
CA ASN A 74 42.13 -150.51 -59.16
C ASN A 74 42.23 -151.97 -59.69
N ILE A 75 41.10 -152.59 -60.02
CA ILE A 75 40.87 -154.06 -59.98
C ILE A 75 39.70 -154.40 -60.99
N PRO A 76 39.85 -155.26 -62.03
CA PRO A 76 38.90 -155.39 -63.18
C PRO A 76 37.66 -156.33 -63.06
N PHE A 77 36.47 -155.86 -63.45
CA PHE A 77 35.18 -156.55 -63.21
C PHE A 77 34.78 -157.57 -64.29
N ARG A 78 34.69 -158.87 -63.95
CA ARG A 78 34.06 -159.91 -64.78
C ARG A 78 32.55 -159.86 -64.64
N VAL A 79 31.80 -159.97 -65.74
CA VAL A 79 30.34 -160.07 -65.66
C VAL A 79 29.96 -161.51 -65.28
N ILE A 80 29.49 -161.71 -64.05
CA ILE A 80 28.91 -162.97 -63.59
C ILE A 80 27.40 -162.98 -63.74
N TRP A 81 26.91 -164.12 -64.20
CA TRP A 81 25.53 -164.51 -64.00
C TRP A 81 25.29 -164.86 -62.53
N SER A 82 24.40 -164.13 -61.86
CA SER A 82 24.05 -164.41 -60.46
C SER A 82 22.83 -165.33 -60.39
N THR A 83 23.09 -166.62 -60.18
CA THR A 83 22.06 -167.68 -60.27
C THR A 83 21.03 -167.66 -59.14
N SER A 84 21.27 -166.96 -58.03
CA SER A 84 20.27 -166.71 -56.98
C SER A 84 19.35 -165.53 -57.29
N ASN A 85 19.88 -164.51 -57.97
CA ASN A 85 19.24 -163.20 -58.12
C ASN A 85 18.61 -162.99 -59.50
N ASN A 86 18.84 -163.93 -60.44
CA ASN A 86 18.43 -163.87 -61.84
C ASN A 86 18.91 -162.57 -62.53
N ARG A 87 20.16 -162.12 -62.25
CA ARG A 87 20.71 -160.86 -62.79
C ARG A 87 22.20 -160.92 -63.25
N TRP A 88 22.57 -160.10 -64.24
CA TRP A 88 23.90 -159.86 -64.85
C TRP A 88 24.70 -158.93 -63.92
N GLU A 89 25.50 -159.47 -63.01
CA GLU A 89 26.28 -158.70 -62.04
C GLU A 89 27.73 -158.51 -62.54
N MET A 90 28.36 -157.35 -62.31
CA MET A 90 29.78 -157.12 -62.64
C MET A 90 30.65 -157.20 -61.37
N GLN A 91 31.60 -158.13 -61.28
CA GLN A 91 32.43 -158.39 -60.08
C GLN A 91 33.92 -158.50 -60.40
N ALA A 92 34.74 -157.71 -59.71
CA ALA A 92 36.21 -157.70 -59.74
C ALA A 92 36.81 -158.10 -58.39
N ASP A 93 38.10 -158.39 -58.28
CA ASP A 93 39.01 -159.19 -59.11
C ASP A 93 40.09 -159.74 -58.15
N PRO A 94 40.71 -160.90 -58.43
CA PRO A 94 41.79 -161.40 -57.59
C PRO A 94 43.18 -161.48 -58.26
N ASN A 95 43.39 -161.14 -59.55
CA ASN A 95 44.70 -161.38 -60.19
C ASN A 95 45.06 -160.63 -61.51
N TRP A 96 44.20 -159.83 -62.16
CA TRP A 96 44.48 -159.40 -63.55
C TRP A 96 44.83 -157.91 -63.77
N SER A 97 45.99 -157.69 -64.40
CA SER A 97 46.34 -156.45 -65.11
C SER A 97 45.85 -156.50 -66.56
N GLY A 98 44.69 -155.93 -66.89
CA GLY A 98 44.26 -155.91 -68.30
C GLY A 98 42.89 -155.32 -68.63
N THR A 99 42.62 -155.25 -69.93
CA THR A 99 41.47 -154.59 -70.55
C THR A 99 40.23 -155.50 -70.65
N GLY A 100 39.11 -155.09 -70.06
CA GLY A 100 37.78 -155.72 -70.21
C GLY A 100 36.66 -154.67 -70.32
N SER A 101 35.46 -155.03 -70.79
CA SER A 101 34.43 -154.02 -71.13
C SER A 101 32.95 -154.46 -71.04
N LYS A 102 32.14 -153.55 -70.46
CA LYS A 102 30.71 -153.21 -70.75
C LYS A 102 29.54 -154.11 -70.28
N ALA A 103 28.56 -153.44 -69.63
CA ALA A 103 27.10 -153.69 -69.56
C ALA A 103 26.60 -154.92 -68.75
N TYR A 104 25.35 -155.03 -68.25
CA TYR A 104 24.02 -154.45 -68.63
C TYR A 104 23.11 -154.00 -67.41
N THR A 105 21.78 -153.85 -67.60
CA THR A 105 20.75 -153.06 -66.83
C THR A 105 19.56 -153.93 -66.33
N VAL A 106 18.76 -153.57 -65.27
CA VAL A 106 17.28 -153.81 -65.07
C VAL A 106 16.70 -153.58 -63.63
N LEU A 107 15.71 -152.65 -63.57
CA LEU A 107 14.36 -152.53 -62.90
C LEU A 107 13.91 -153.21 -61.57
N ALA A 108 12.85 -152.58 -60.98
CA ALA A 108 11.73 -153.07 -60.10
C ALA A 108 11.95 -153.32 -58.57
N TRP A 109 10.98 -153.23 -57.63
CA TRP A 109 9.73 -152.42 -57.41
C TRP A 109 9.16 -152.60 -55.94
N TYR A 110 7.97 -152.04 -55.60
CA TYR A 110 7.12 -152.16 -54.34
C TYR A 110 7.63 -151.50 -53.01
N ASN A 111 7.00 -150.51 -52.35
CA ASN A 111 5.59 -150.12 -52.00
C ASN A 111 5.03 -150.72 -50.67
N THR A 112 4.03 -150.04 -50.08
CA THR A 112 3.12 -150.46 -48.98
C THR A 112 3.74 -150.46 -47.56
N PHE A 113 3.04 -150.25 -46.43
CA PHE A 113 1.66 -149.76 -46.12
C PHE A 113 1.58 -149.34 -44.62
N ALA A 114 0.47 -148.97 -43.93
CA ALA A 114 -0.97 -148.78 -44.19
C ALA A 114 -1.63 -147.96 -43.04
N SER A 115 -2.93 -147.63 -43.19
CA SER A 115 -3.89 -147.27 -42.10
C SER A 115 -3.74 -145.85 -41.52
N SER A 116 -4.68 -145.26 -40.76
CA SER A 116 -6.05 -145.64 -40.32
C SER A 116 -6.82 -144.38 -39.82
N PRO A 117 -8.14 -144.41 -39.49
CA PRO A 117 -9.13 -145.48 -39.65
C PRO A 117 -10.50 -144.98 -40.21
N ASN A 118 -10.69 -144.86 -41.53
CA ASN A 118 -12.03 -144.97 -42.14
C ASN A 118 -11.93 -145.40 -43.63
N PRO A 119 -12.96 -146.05 -44.20
CA PRO A 119 -12.97 -146.58 -45.58
C PRO A 119 -13.39 -145.49 -46.62
N PRO A 120 -13.42 -145.76 -47.95
CA PRO A 120 -13.38 -147.08 -48.62
C PRO A 120 -12.45 -147.21 -49.85
N ALA A 121 -12.44 -148.44 -50.41
CA ALA A 121 -11.86 -148.89 -51.70
C ALA A 121 -10.31 -148.84 -51.79
N LEU A 122 -9.54 -149.93 -51.94
CA LEU A 122 -9.69 -151.21 -52.69
C LEU A 122 -9.78 -150.98 -54.22
N GLY A 123 -8.92 -151.56 -55.08
CA GLY A 123 -7.66 -152.30 -54.88
C GLY A 123 -6.65 -151.91 -55.97
N THR A 124 -5.98 -152.78 -56.75
CA THR A 124 -5.93 -154.26 -56.87
C THR A 124 -4.72 -154.64 -57.75
N GLY A 125 -3.99 -155.73 -57.44
CA GLY A 125 -2.91 -156.30 -58.30
C GLY A 125 -1.55 -155.61 -58.16
N SER A 126 -0.39 -156.27 -58.05
CA SER A 126 -0.02 -157.70 -58.03
C SER A 126 -0.21 -158.53 -59.31
N TRP A 127 0.81 -158.49 -60.20
CA TRP A 127 1.42 -159.61 -60.95
C TRP A 127 2.88 -159.16 -61.24
N VAL A 128 4.02 -159.82 -60.97
CA VAL A 128 4.46 -161.21 -60.64
C VAL A 128 5.09 -161.94 -61.83
N ASP A 129 6.42 -162.03 -61.80
CA ASP A 129 7.21 -163.28 -61.70
C ASP A 129 8.53 -162.89 -60.98
N ALA A 130 9.12 -163.63 -60.04
CA ALA A 130 9.54 -165.04 -60.04
C ALA A 130 10.69 -165.29 -61.05
N GLY A 131 11.72 -166.10 -60.77
CA GLY A 131 11.80 -167.16 -59.77
C GLY A 131 11.12 -168.44 -60.27
N VAL A 132 11.52 -169.02 -61.41
CA VAL A 132 12.75 -168.86 -62.22
C VAL A 132 12.42 -169.23 -63.68
N PRO A 133 13.11 -168.71 -64.72
CA PRO A 133 14.50 -169.12 -65.04
C PRO A 133 15.34 -167.94 -65.63
N CYS A 134 16.58 -168.08 -66.12
CA CYS A 134 17.42 -169.24 -66.45
C CYS A 134 18.93 -168.85 -66.43
N GLY A 135 19.82 -169.72 -66.90
CA GLY A 135 21.19 -169.40 -67.34
C GLY A 135 21.62 -170.30 -68.51
N PRO A 136 22.52 -169.87 -69.41
CA PRO A 136 22.82 -170.62 -70.63
C PRO A 136 23.61 -171.91 -70.35
N MET A 137 23.12 -173.03 -70.86
CA MET A 137 23.81 -174.32 -70.86
C MET A 137 24.79 -174.42 -72.04
N ILE A 138 25.89 -175.18 -71.89
CA ILE A 138 26.86 -175.39 -72.96
C ILE A 138 27.24 -176.88 -73.12
N LYS A 139 27.37 -177.36 -74.37
CA LYS A 139 27.61 -178.75 -74.77
C LYS A 139 28.72 -178.85 -75.81
N PHE A 140 29.74 -179.68 -75.54
CA PHE A 140 30.80 -180.02 -76.49
C PHE A 140 30.37 -181.14 -77.45
N ASP A 141 30.86 -181.11 -78.68
CA ASP A 141 30.99 -182.29 -79.53
C ASP A 141 32.26 -183.09 -79.19
N GLY A 142 32.29 -184.36 -79.60
CA GLY A 142 33.37 -185.30 -79.30
C GLY A 142 34.71 -185.01 -80.00
N THR A 143 34.80 -183.92 -80.75
CA THR A 143 36.02 -183.41 -81.39
C THR A 143 36.62 -182.20 -80.66
N GLY A 144 36.00 -181.74 -79.57
CA GLY A 144 36.49 -180.67 -78.71
C GLY A 144 35.87 -179.30 -78.97
N THR A 145 34.91 -179.19 -79.90
CA THR A 145 34.23 -177.92 -80.23
C THR A 145 32.96 -177.75 -79.41
N GLN A 146 32.70 -176.53 -78.91
CA GLN A 146 31.47 -176.20 -78.17
C GLN A 146 30.55 -175.27 -78.98
N THR A 147 29.27 -175.61 -79.08
CA THR A 147 28.25 -174.78 -79.74
C THR A 147 26.92 -174.89 -78.98
N THR A 148 26.46 -173.83 -78.31
CA THR A 148 25.18 -173.83 -77.55
C THR A 148 24.62 -172.41 -77.32
N LEU A 149 23.39 -172.28 -76.81
CA LEU A 149 22.52 -171.10 -76.92
C LEU A 149 22.20 -170.40 -75.57
N GLY A 150 21.66 -169.17 -75.64
CA GLY A 150 21.60 -168.18 -74.54
C GLY A 150 20.45 -168.26 -73.51
N SER A 151 20.42 -167.31 -72.56
CA SER A 151 19.37 -167.06 -71.53
C SER A 151 19.44 -165.61 -70.97
N SER A 152 18.64 -165.22 -69.95
CA SER A 152 18.24 -163.82 -69.61
C SER A 152 18.54 -163.29 -68.18
N CYS A 153 18.96 -162.01 -68.02
CA CYS A 153 19.40 -161.36 -66.75
C CYS A 153 19.47 -159.79 -66.79
N GLY A 154 19.82 -159.11 -65.66
CA GLY A 154 19.88 -157.63 -65.50
C GLY A 154 20.85 -156.98 -64.45
N GLY A 155 20.84 -155.64 -64.24
CA GLY A 155 22.02 -154.82 -63.82
C GLY A 155 22.11 -154.23 -62.39
N SER A 156 22.94 -153.19 -62.20
CA SER A 156 23.37 -152.61 -60.89
C SER A 156 23.11 -151.09 -60.75
N PRO A 157 22.78 -150.55 -59.55
CA PRO A 157 22.46 -149.14 -59.31
C PRO A 157 23.48 -148.11 -59.83
N ALA A 158 23.00 -147.06 -60.51
CA ALA A 158 23.81 -145.93 -60.97
C ALA A 158 23.07 -144.58 -60.91
N ILE A 159 23.81 -143.51 -60.64
CA ILE A 159 23.36 -142.10 -60.70
C ILE A 159 24.07 -141.41 -61.86
N THR A 160 23.32 -140.65 -62.66
CA THR A 160 23.85 -139.80 -63.73
C THR A 160 23.45 -138.36 -63.48
N ALA A 161 24.39 -137.42 -63.59
CA ALA A 161 24.13 -136.00 -63.41
C ALA A 161 24.81 -135.15 -64.49
N GLY A 162 24.12 -134.12 -64.96
CA GLY A 162 24.70 -133.08 -65.80
C GLY A 162 25.52 -132.06 -65.00
N THR A 163 26.30 -131.24 -65.71
CA THR A 163 26.96 -130.08 -65.12
C THR A 163 25.95 -128.96 -64.82
N ALA A 164 26.23 -128.14 -63.80
CA ALA A 164 25.43 -126.96 -63.51
C ALA A 164 25.70 -125.82 -64.51
N THR A 165 24.64 -125.09 -64.85
CA THR A 165 24.65 -123.98 -65.80
C THR A 165 23.77 -122.82 -65.28
N GLY A 166 24.10 -121.59 -65.63
CA GLY A 166 23.43 -120.37 -65.13
C GLY A 166 24.31 -119.58 -64.16
N THR A 167 23.71 -118.63 -63.44
CA THR A 167 24.42 -117.76 -62.48
C THR A 167 23.60 -117.51 -61.22
N ILE A 168 24.29 -117.27 -60.10
CA ILE A 168 23.70 -117.01 -58.78
C ILE A 168 24.27 -115.70 -58.26
N THR A 169 23.39 -114.74 -57.94
CA THR A 169 23.77 -113.45 -57.34
C THR A 169 22.70 -113.01 -56.34
N ALA A 170 23.10 -112.54 -55.16
CA ALA A 170 22.20 -112.14 -54.08
C ALA A 170 22.68 -110.88 -53.33
N CYS A 171 21.81 -110.34 -52.47
CA CYS A 171 22.20 -109.43 -51.40
C CYS A 171 22.26 -110.19 -50.07
N GLN A 172 23.17 -109.82 -49.17
CA GLN A 172 23.30 -110.45 -47.87
C GLN A 172 22.00 -110.28 -47.07
N GLY A 173 21.45 -111.38 -46.55
CA GLY A 173 20.14 -111.40 -45.90
C GLY A 173 18.95 -111.70 -46.83
N THR A 174 19.15 -111.84 -48.14
CA THR A 174 18.11 -112.31 -49.08
C THR A 174 18.62 -113.45 -49.97
N ALA A 175 17.76 -114.43 -50.28
CA ALA A 175 18.12 -115.53 -51.16
C ALA A 175 18.25 -115.04 -52.62
N SER A 176 19.07 -115.70 -53.45
CA SER A 176 19.20 -115.26 -54.84
C SER A 176 17.92 -115.49 -55.64
N VAL A 177 17.54 -114.49 -56.44
CA VAL A 177 16.45 -114.60 -57.43
C VAL A 177 16.88 -115.35 -58.68
N ASN A 178 18.18 -115.35 -58.99
CA ASN A 178 18.79 -116.12 -60.08
C ASN A 178 19.30 -117.46 -59.56
N THR A 179 19.27 -118.48 -60.43
CA THR A 179 19.62 -119.87 -60.10
C THR A 179 20.58 -120.48 -61.11
N GLN A 180 21.47 -121.36 -60.66
CA GLN A 180 22.04 -122.39 -61.54
C GLN A 180 21.05 -123.56 -61.69
N SER A 181 21.21 -124.40 -62.70
CA SER A 181 20.51 -125.67 -62.79
C SER A 181 21.31 -126.77 -63.50
N PHE A 182 21.03 -128.02 -63.14
CA PHE A 182 21.55 -129.24 -63.77
C PHE A 182 20.46 -130.30 -63.85
N THR A 183 20.64 -131.34 -64.66
CA THR A 183 19.74 -132.50 -64.69
C THR A 183 20.30 -133.66 -63.88
N VAL A 184 19.43 -134.41 -63.21
CA VAL A 184 19.78 -135.66 -62.50
C VAL A 184 18.86 -136.80 -62.93
N ALA A 185 19.43 -137.99 -63.04
CA ALA A 185 18.73 -139.24 -63.29
C ALA A 185 19.35 -140.38 -62.48
N GLY A 186 18.59 -141.46 -62.33
CA GLY A 186 19.05 -142.70 -61.72
C GLY A 186 18.53 -143.91 -62.48
N SER A 187 19.30 -144.98 -62.50
CA SER A 187 18.91 -146.26 -63.10
C SER A 187 19.28 -147.41 -62.16
N ASP A 188 18.45 -148.44 -62.12
CA ASP A 188 18.57 -149.62 -61.25
C ASP A 188 18.74 -149.30 -59.73
N LEU A 189 18.37 -148.09 -59.29
CA LEU A 189 18.49 -147.61 -57.90
C LEU A 189 17.61 -148.37 -56.91
N THR A 190 18.16 -148.80 -55.78
CA THR A 190 17.34 -149.47 -54.74
C THR A 190 16.53 -148.49 -53.89
N ALA A 191 17.03 -147.27 -53.66
CA ALA A 191 16.37 -146.22 -52.89
C ALA A 191 16.15 -144.93 -53.69
N SER A 192 15.37 -144.00 -53.15
CA SER A 192 15.27 -142.63 -53.66
C SER A 192 16.66 -142.02 -53.88
N LEU A 193 16.81 -141.24 -54.94
CA LEU A 193 17.98 -140.40 -55.13
C LEU A 193 17.82 -139.16 -54.26
N ILE A 194 18.72 -138.92 -53.33
CA ILE A 194 18.75 -137.73 -52.48
C ILE A 194 19.84 -136.79 -52.99
N ALA A 195 19.43 -135.59 -53.37
CA ALA A 195 20.31 -134.45 -53.60
C ALA A 195 20.42 -133.63 -52.32
N ASN A 196 21.61 -133.23 -51.91
CA ASN A 196 21.85 -132.32 -50.78
C ASN A 196 22.67 -131.11 -51.24
N ALA A 197 22.20 -129.91 -50.89
CA ALA A 197 22.88 -128.66 -51.20
C ALA A 197 24.15 -128.47 -50.35
N PRO A 198 25.21 -127.85 -50.89
CA PRO A 198 26.33 -127.37 -50.10
C PRO A 198 25.92 -126.16 -49.25
N VAL A 199 26.68 -125.86 -48.19
CA VAL A 199 26.44 -124.71 -47.32
C VAL A 199 26.35 -123.39 -48.10
N ASN A 200 25.47 -122.49 -47.67
CA ASN A 200 25.09 -121.24 -48.33
C ASN A 200 24.27 -121.39 -49.63
N PHE A 201 23.97 -122.61 -50.08
CA PHE A 201 23.08 -122.87 -51.20
C PHE A 201 21.81 -123.62 -50.77
N GLU A 202 20.76 -123.47 -51.57
CA GLU A 202 19.51 -124.24 -51.48
C GLU A 202 19.15 -124.79 -52.86
N ILE A 203 18.46 -125.93 -52.90
CA ILE A 203 18.05 -126.62 -54.13
C ILE A 203 16.53 -126.81 -54.20
N SER A 204 15.97 -126.78 -55.41
CA SER A 204 14.55 -127.06 -55.70
C SER A 204 14.38 -127.77 -57.04
N THR A 205 13.26 -128.46 -57.24
CA THR A 205 12.79 -128.91 -58.57
C THR A 205 12.02 -127.82 -59.33
N ASN A 206 11.72 -126.69 -58.67
CA ASN A 206 11.05 -125.53 -59.24
C ASN A 206 11.96 -124.30 -59.14
N ALA A 207 12.14 -123.56 -60.25
CA ALA A 207 13.07 -122.44 -60.34
C ALA A 207 12.76 -121.24 -59.41
N SER A 208 11.56 -121.16 -58.82
CA SER A 208 11.10 -119.97 -58.08
C SER A 208 10.58 -120.25 -56.66
N ALA A 209 10.35 -121.51 -56.29
CA ALA A 209 9.79 -121.89 -54.99
C ALA A 209 10.27 -123.28 -54.54
N GLY A 210 10.02 -123.67 -53.28
CA GLY A 210 10.34 -125.01 -52.77
C GLY A 210 11.82 -125.29 -52.48
N PHE A 211 12.64 -124.24 -52.40
CA PHE A 211 14.07 -124.35 -52.11
C PHE A 211 14.36 -124.80 -50.68
N GLY A 212 15.25 -125.79 -50.52
CA GLY A 212 15.72 -126.29 -49.23
C GLY A 212 17.12 -126.89 -49.31
N SER A 213 17.61 -127.45 -48.20
CA SER A 213 18.93 -128.08 -48.13
C SER A 213 19.01 -129.48 -48.77
N SER A 214 17.86 -130.10 -49.07
CA SER A 214 17.78 -131.46 -49.61
C SER A 214 16.55 -131.66 -50.50
N LEU A 215 16.65 -132.56 -51.48
CA LEU A 215 15.55 -133.05 -52.32
C LEU A 215 15.64 -134.57 -52.44
N SER A 216 14.52 -135.26 -52.24
CA SER A 216 14.40 -136.71 -52.46
C SER A 216 13.59 -136.96 -53.73
N PHE A 217 14.22 -137.60 -54.72
CA PHE A 217 13.63 -138.05 -55.96
C PHE A 217 13.32 -139.56 -55.82
N PRO A 218 12.07 -139.96 -55.54
CA PRO A 218 11.74 -141.37 -55.40
C PRO A 218 11.94 -142.12 -56.72
N GLN A 219 12.69 -143.22 -56.66
CA GLN A 219 12.82 -144.12 -57.81
C GLN A 219 11.50 -144.85 -58.06
N THR A 220 11.16 -145.04 -59.33
CA THR A 220 10.11 -145.96 -59.76
C THR A 220 10.77 -147.06 -60.59
N SER A 221 10.73 -148.29 -60.06
CA SER A 221 11.34 -149.46 -60.70
C SER A 221 12.84 -149.25 -61.02
N GLY A 222 13.62 -148.83 -60.03
CA GLY A 222 15.05 -148.51 -60.18
C GLY A 222 15.33 -147.17 -60.86
N THR A 223 14.34 -146.56 -61.51
CA THR A 223 14.57 -145.39 -62.36
C THR A 223 14.12 -144.11 -61.69
N VAL A 224 15.01 -143.12 -61.63
CA VAL A 224 14.64 -141.71 -61.45
C VAL A 224 14.77 -141.06 -62.82
N SER A 225 13.63 -140.69 -63.41
CA SER A 225 13.58 -140.00 -64.70
C SER A 225 14.37 -138.70 -64.67
N VAL A 226 14.94 -138.31 -65.81
CA VAL A 226 15.76 -137.09 -65.95
C VAL A 226 14.98 -135.87 -65.45
N THR A 227 15.39 -135.32 -64.31
CA THR A 227 14.71 -134.22 -63.61
C THR A 227 15.67 -133.05 -63.43
N THR A 228 15.22 -131.83 -63.69
CA THR A 228 16.02 -130.62 -63.48
C THR A 228 16.03 -130.21 -62.01
N VAL A 229 17.22 -129.93 -61.48
CA VAL A 229 17.46 -129.37 -60.16
C VAL A 229 17.95 -127.94 -60.32
N TYR A 230 17.24 -126.99 -59.72
CA TYR A 230 17.62 -125.59 -59.62
C TYR A 230 18.35 -125.37 -58.30
N VAL A 231 19.35 -124.48 -58.30
CA VAL A 231 20.23 -124.18 -57.17
C VAL A 231 20.31 -122.66 -57.00
N ARG A 232 20.17 -122.16 -55.78
CA ARG A 232 20.22 -120.73 -55.45
C ARG A 232 21.10 -120.45 -54.23
N ALA A 233 21.53 -119.21 -54.02
CA ALA A 233 22.11 -118.80 -52.74
C ALA A 233 21.02 -118.70 -51.67
N SER A 234 21.28 -119.21 -50.47
CA SER A 234 20.40 -119.01 -49.31
C SER A 234 20.48 -117.56 -48.80
N ALA A 235 19.42 -117.09 -48.13
CA ALA A 235 19.41 -115.78 -47.47
C ALA A 235 20.48 -115.65 -46.36
N SER A 236 20.96 -116.77 -45.82
CA SER A 236 22.05 -116.81 -44.84
C SER A 236 23.45 -116.68 -45.44
N ALA A 237 23.58 -116.64 -46.78
CA ALA A 237 24.88 -116.58 -47.43
C ALA A 237 25.65 -115.29 -47.09
N PRO A 238 26.93 -115.37 -46.69
CA PRO A 238 27.75 -114.19 -46.40
C PRO A 238 28.10 -113.42 -47.67
N ALA A 239 28.36 -112.12 -47.55
CA ALA A 239 28.70 -111.21 -48.66
C ALA A 239 30.09 -111.51 -49.27
N THR A 240 30.18 -112.57 -50.08
CA THR A 240 31.40 -113.03 -50.76
C THR A 240 31.05 -113.87 -52.00
N SER A 241 32.06 -114.34 -52.73
CA SER A 241 31.92 -115.43 -53.69
C SER A 241 31.77 -116.77 -52.95
N ILE A 242 30.64 -117.44 -53.14
CA ILE A 242 30.32 -118.75 -52.55
C ILE A 242 30.47 -119.87 -53.58
N SER A 243 30.90 -121.05 -53.13
CA SER A 243 31.01 -122.25 -53.98
C SER A 243 30.86 -123.54 -53.15
N GLY A 244 30.55 -124.63 -53.82
CA GLY A 244 30.43 -125.96 -53.24
C GLY A 244 29.95 -126.97 -54.28
N SER A 245 29.59 -128.19 -53.86
CA SER A 245 28.99 -129.19 -54.74
C SER A 245 27.70 -129.74 -54.17
N VAL A 246 26.65 -129.82 -54.99
CA VAL A 246 25.42 -130.56 -54.67
C VAL A 246 25.77 -132.05 -54.73
N THR A 247 25.55 -132.76 -53.63
CA THR A 247 25.86 -134.19 -53.52
C THR A 247 24.62 -135.03 -53.83
N LEU A 248 24.76 -136.05 -54.66
CA LEU A 248 23.68 -136.86 -55.20
C LEU A 248 23.93 -138.32 -54.83
N SER A 249 23.04 -138.93 -54.04
CA SER A 249 23.27 -140.24 -53.42
C SER A 249 22.02 -141.12 -53.45
N SER A 250 22.21 -142.44 -53.51
CA SER A 250 21.14 -143.45 -53.41
C SER A 250 21.77 -144.77 -52.98
N SER A 251 21.04 -145.57 -52.21
CA SER A 251 21.51 -146.86 -51.69
C SER A 251 21.97 -147.80 -52.81
N GLY A 252 23.25 -148.21 -52.73
CA GLY A 252 23.90 -149.10 -53.70
C GLY A 252 24.52 -148.41 -54.91
N ALA A 253 24.25 -147.12 -55.15
CA ALA A 253 24.86 -146.36 -56.25
C ALA A 253 26.03 -145.49 -55.77
N SER A 254 27.07 -145.38 -56.59
CA SER A 254 28.20 -144.48 -56.30
C SER A 254 27.73 -143.01 -56.36
N PRO A 255 27.90 -142.22 -55.27
CA PRO A 255 27.44 -140.83 -55.25
C PRO A 255 28.08 -139.97 -56.34
N GLN A 256 27.29 -139.07 -56.91
CA GLN A 256 27.74 -138.06 -57.87
C GLN A 256 27.74 -136.66 -57.21
N THR A 257 28.55 -135.74 -57.73
CA THR A 257 28.62 -134.38 -57.18
C THR A 257 28.66 -133.34 -58.30
N VAL A 258 27.78 -132.34 -58.23
CA VAL A 258 27.70 -131.26 -59.22
C VAL A 258 28.14 -129.94 -58.59
N GLY A 259 29.25 -129.38 -59.06
CA GLY A 259 29.80 -128.11 -58.58
C GLY A 259 28.90 -126.92 -58.91
N VAL A 260 28.76 -125.98 -57.96
CA VAL A 260 27.94 -124.77 -58.06
C VAL A 260 28.65 -123.56 -57.43
N THR A 261 28.36 -122.36 -57.94
CA THR A 261 29.04 -121.09 -57.59
C THR A 261 28.08 -119.90 -57.61
N GLY A 262 28.38 -118.85 -56.85
CA GLY A 262 27.60 -117.61 -56.82
C GLY A 262 28.30 -116.45 -56.09
N THR A 263 27.68 -115.27 -56.08
CA THR A 263 28.21 -114.05 -55.44
C THR A 263 27.16 -113.31 -54.61
N VAL A 264 27.57 -112.67 -53.51
CA VAL A 264 26.66 -111.97 -52.58
C VAL A 264 27.23 -110.60 -52.18
N SER A 265 26.39 -109.56 -52.13
CA SER A 265 26.79 -108.15 -51.86
C SER A 265 25.83 -107.42 -50.89
N THR A 266 25.97 -106.11 -50.66
CA THR A 266 25.21 -105.31 -49.67
C THR A 266 24.55 -104.05 -50.25
N CYS A 267 23.38 -103.62 -49.72
CA CYS A 267 22.54 -102.51 -50.23
C CYS A 267 21.79 -101.74 -49.10
N ILE A 268 21.25 -100.53 -49.38
CA ILE A 268 20.73 -99.54 -48.39
C ILE A 268 19.50 -98.71 -48.87
N LEU A 269 18.86 -97.94 -47.97
CA LEU A 269 17.52 -97.29 -48.11
C LEU A 269 17.47 -95.77 -47.70
N PRO A 270 16.43 -94.99 -48.10
CA PRO A 270 16.35 -93.51 -47.94
C PRO A 270 15.66 -92.97 -46.66
N VAL A 271 15.57 -91.62 -46.54
CA VAL A 271 15.15 -90.81 -45.37
C VAL A 271 13.78 -90.12 -45.57
N THR A 272 13.07 -89.75 -44.48
CA THR A 272 11.79 -89.00 -44.43
C THR A 272 11.85 -87.83 -43.43
N LEU A 273 11.15 -86.71 -43.70
CA LEU A 273 11.24 -85.45 -42.93
C LEU A 273 9.88 -84.85 -42.50
N THR A 274 9.86 -84.06 -41.42
CA THR A 274 8.69 -83.27 -40.96
C THR A 274 9.16 -81.98 -40.26
N THR A 275 8.45 -80.85 -40.41
CA THR A 275 8.92 -79.52 -39.98
C THR A 275 7.90 -78.67 -39.21
N ARG A 276 8.38 -77.65 -38.47
CA ARG A 276 7.55 -76.68 -37.74
C ARG A 276 8.29 -75.34 -37.50
N ALA A 277 7.55 -74.22 -37.56
CA ALA A 277 7.97 -72.90 -37.05
C ALA A 277 7.33 -72.59 -35.69
N ASN A 278 8.02 -71.80 -34.86
CA ASN A 278 7.52 -71.29 -33.59
C ASN A 278 8.18 -69.93 -33.21
N PRO A 279 7.43 -68.82 -33.11
CA PRO A 279 6.04 -68.65 -33.57
C PRO A 279 5.94 -68.72 -35.10
N THR A 280 4.72 -68.80 -35.64
CA THR A 280 4.46 -68.82 -37.09
C THR A 280 4.38 -67.44 -37.72
N THR A 281 4.31 -66.38 -36.91
CA THR A 281 4.21 -64.97 -37.32
C THR A 281 5.10 -64.11 -36.42
N VAL A 282 5.83 -63.17 -37.02
CA VAL A 282 6.72 -62.20 -36.34
C VAL A 282 6.61 -60.81 -36.99
N CYS A 283 7.21 -59.81 -36.35
CA CYS A 283 7.41 -58.47 -36.94
C CYS A 283 8.81 -58.37 -37.59
N ILE A 284 9.06 -57.34 -38.41
CA ILE A 284 10.42 -57.02 -38.90
C ILE A 284 11.39 -56.90 -37.70
N GLY A 285 12.55 -57.54 -37.80
CA GLY A 285 13.56 -57.61 -36.73
C GLY A 285 13.26 -58.64 -35.64
N GLY A 286 12.07 -59.23 -35.62
CA GLY A 286 11.72 -60.34 -34.73
C GLY A 286 12.44 -61.64 -35.10
N THR A 287 12.55 -62.54 -34.12
CA THR A 287 13.15 -63.86 -34.28
C THR A 287 12.11 -64.98 -34.15
N ALA A 288 12.36 -66.09 -34.85
CA ALA A 288 11.58 -67.32 -34.73
C ALA A 288 12.50 -68.55 -34.72
N SER A 289 12.01 -69.65 -34.16
CA SER A 289 12.68 -70.96 -34.20
C SER A 289 12.01 -71.85 -35.25
N LEU A 290 12.81 -72.40 -36.15
CA LEU A 290 12.41 -73.40 -37.13
C LEU A 290 12.99 -74.75 -36.71
N SER A 291 12.24 -75.83 -36.96
CA SER A 291 12.62 -77.18 -36.54
C SER A 291 12.28 -78.21 -37.61
N VAL A 292 13.12 -79.25 -37.69
CA VAL A 292 12.94 -80.43 -38.55
C VAL A 292 13.19 -81.71 -37.74
N THR A 293 12.37 -82.73 -37.97
CA THR A 293 12.57 -84.10 -37.47
C THR A 293 12.79 -85.02 -38.66
N ALA A 294 13.72 -85.96 -38.54
CA ALA A 294 14.11 -86.90 -39.59
C ALA A 294 13.97 -88.36 -39.11
N SER A 295 13.57 -89.26 -40.01
CA SER A 295 13.40 -90.69 -39.73
C SER A 295 13.70 -91.54 -40.97
N GLY A 296 14.18 -92.78 -40.80
CA GLY A 296 14.69 -93.61 -41.89
C GLY A 296 16.13 -93.25 -42.34
N GLY A 297 16.71 -94.08 -43.21
CA GLY A 297 18.12 -94.01 -43.60
C GLY A 297 19.12 -94.31 -42.47
N VAL A 298 20.41 -94.02 -42.71
CA VAL A 298 21.50 -94.35 -41.78
C VAL A 298 21.96 -93.12 -41.00
N THR A 299 22.06 -93.24 -39.67
CA THR A 299 22.57 -92.20 -38.77
C THR A 299 24.12 -92.13 -38.76
N PRO A 300 24.75 -91.00 -38.40
CA PRO A 300 24.16 -89.71 -38.05
C PRO A 300 23.59 -88.97 -39.27
N PHE A 301 22.65 -88.05 -39.02
CA PHE A 301 22.14 -87.12 -40.04
C PHE A 301 22.94 -85.82 -40.04
N SER A 302 23.16 -85.24 -41.21
CA SER A 302 23.57 -83.85 -41.38
C SER A 302 22.39 -82.99 -41.86
N TYR A 303 22.33 -81.74 -41.39
CA TYR A 303 21.28 -80.78 -41.72
C TYR A 303 21.90 -79.57 -42.40
N THR A 304 21.19 -78.99 -43.37
CA THR A 304 21.54 -77.70 -44.00
C THR A 304 20.28 -76.86 -44.21
N TRP A 305 20.24 -75.68 -43.59
CA TRP A 305 19.15 -74.72 -43.74
C TRP A 305 19.54 -73.56 -44.67
N THR A 306 18.63 -73.17 -45.56
CA THR A 306 18.79 -72.06 -46.50
C THR A 306 17.68 -71.02 -46.28
N ALA A 307 18.07 -69.75 -46.12
CA ALA A 307 17.14 -68.64 -45.96
C ALA A 307 16.76 -67.98 -47.31
N PRO A 308 15.52 -67.46 -47.45
CA PRO A 308 15.11 -66.66 -48.60
C PRO A 308 15.63 -65.21 -48.50
N ALA A 309 15.55 -64.47 -49.59
CA ALA A 309 15.95 -63.06 -49.64
C ALA A 309 15.19 -62.20 -48.60
N GLY A 310 15.96 -61.39 -47.86
CA GLY A 310 15.44 -60.55 -46.77
C GLY A 310 15.14 -61.31 -45.47
N ALA A 311 15.71 -62.50 -45.30
CA ALA A 311 15.77 -63.27 -44.06
C ALA A 311 17.21 -63.76 -43.80
N LEU A 312 17.51 -64.05 -42.52
CA LEU A 312 18.82 -64.50 -42.05
C LEU A 312 18.64 -65.68 -41.10
N ILE A 313 19.58 -66.63 -41.12
CA ILE A 313 19.69 -67.66 -40.09
C ILE A 313 20.69 -67.17 -39.05
N THR A 314 20.23 -66.99 -37.82
CA THR A 314 21.00 -66.39 -36.72
C THR A 314 21.70 -67.43 -35.84
N ALA A 315 21.19 -68.67 -35.81
CA ALA A 315 21.85 -69.81 -35.16
C ALA A 315 21.34 -71.15 -35.74
N GLY A 316 22.09 -72.24 -35.52
CA GLY A 316 21.59 -73.60 -35.74
C GLY A 316 21.41 -74.06 -37.20
N GLY A 317 21.96 -73.34 -38.19
CA GLY A 317 21.82 -73.64 -39.63
C GLY A 317 22.32 -75.02 -40.09
N SER A 318 23.01 -75.77 -39.22
CA SER A 318 23.45 -77.16 -39.46
C SER A 318 22.89 -78.17 -38.43
N SER A 319 21.79 -77.82 -37.76
CA SER A 319 21.12 -78.61 -36.72
C SER A 319 19.67 -78.93 -37.09
N SER A 320 19.03 -79.81 -36.32
CA SER A 320 17.58 -80.07 -36.39
C SER A 320 16.72 -78.86 -35.99
N VAL A 321 17.31 -77.84 -35.34
CA VAL A 321 16.65 -76.58 -34.96
C VAL A 321 17.53 -75.40 -35.39
N ALA A 322 16.94 -74.45 -36.12
CA ALA A 322 17.57 -73.21 -36.55
C ALA A 322 16.81 -71.99 -36.02
N SER A 323 17.53 -70.95 -35.59
CA SER A 323 16.95 -69.64 -35.26
C SER A 323 17.08 -68.72 -36.46
N VAL A 324 16.04 -67.93 -36.75
CA VAL A 324 15.98 -67.04 -37.91
C VAL A 324 15.49 -65.64 -37.52
N SER A 325 15.91 -64.64 -38.28
CA SER A 325 15.40 -63.26 -38.22
C SER A 325 15.07 -62.73 -39.62
N THR A 326 14.29 -61.65 -39.70
CA THR A 326 13.77 -61.15 -40.97
C THR A 326 13.84 -59.63 -41.06
N THR A 327 14.29 -59.10 -42.20
CA THR A 327 14.52 -57.67 -42.44
C THR A 327 13.47 -57.04 -43.37
N THR A 328 12.57 -57.84 -43.92
CA THR A 328 11.53 -57.42 -44.88
C THR A 328 10.24 -58.20 -44.63
N THR A 329 9.10 -57.58 -44.96
CA THR A 329 7.76 -58.15 -44.76
C THR A 329 7.42 -59.31 -45.71
N GLY A 330 6.25 -59.91 -45.47
CA GLY A 330 5.68 -60.99 -46.29
C GLY A 330 5.97 -62.38 -45.72
N VAL A 331 5.51 -63.41 -46.43
CA VAL A 331 5.81 -64.80 -46.06
C VAL A 331 7.24 -65.14 -46.50
N LYS A 332 8.05 -65.66 -45.57
CA LYS A 332 9.42 -66.12 -45.78
C LYS A 332 9.45 -67.63 -45.69
N THR A 333 9.74 -68.29 -46.81
CA THR A 333 9.88 -69.75 -46.89
C THR A 333 11.34 -70.15 -46.82
N PHE A 334 11.72 -70.86 -45.78
CA PHE A 334 13.04 -71.45 -45.56
C PHE A 334 13.05 -72.88 -46.08
N THR A 335 14.20 -73.33 -46.57
CA THR A 335 14.41 -74.70 -47.07
C THR A 335 15.37 -75.44 -46.14
N VAL A 336 15.11 -76.71 -45.86
CA VAL A 336 16.01 -77.59 -45.12
C VAL A 336 16.26 -78.88 -45.89
N THR A 337 17.53 -79.20 -46.07
CA THR A 337 18.01 -80.47 -46.65
C THR A 337 18.69 -81.30 -45.57
N VAL A 338 18.43 -82.60 -45.58
CA VAL A 338 18.95 -83.56 -44.60
C VAL A 338 19.50 -84.77 -45.32
N ALA A 339 20.71 -85.20 -44.96
CA ALA A 339 21.35 -86.39 -45.52
C ALA A 339 21.71 -87.39 -44.41
N GLY A 340 21.58 -88.68 -44.71
CA GLY A 340 22.07 -89.77 -43.86
C GLY A 340 23.52 -90.12 -44.19
N SER A 341 24.18 -90.82 -43.28
CA SER A 341 25.51 -91.38 -43.49
C SER A 341 25.47 -92.51 -44.55
N GLY A 342 26.65 -93.00 -44.96
CA GLY A 342 26.78 -94.18 -45.82
C GLY A 342 26.29 -94.05 -47.27
N GLY A 343 25.97 -92.84 -47.75
CA GLY A 343 25.47 -92.62 -49.12
C GLY A 343 23.94 -92.69 -49.26
N SER A 344 23.20 -92.61 -48.15
CA SER A 344 21.73 -92.48 -48.15
C SER A 344 21.30 -91.22 -48.95
N PRO A 345 20.30 -91.31 -49.86
CA PRO A 345 19.83 -90.13 -50.60
C PRO A 345 19.37 -88.98 -49.69
N ALA A 346 19.85 -87.77 -49.97
CA ALA A 346 19.44 -86.57 -49.26
C ALA A 346 17.98 -86.21 -49.58
N SER A 347 17.26 -85.71 -48.58
CA SER A 347 15.85 -85.28 -48.69
C SER A 347 15.71 -83.81 -48.32
N THR A 348 14.76 -83.11 -48.95
CA THR A 348 14.56 -81.66 -48.80
C THR A 348 13.10 -81.33 -48.53
N THR A 349 12.83 -80.36 -47.65
CA THR A 349 11.50 -79.83 -47.34
C THR A 349 11.58 -78.36 -46.90
N THR A 350 10.46 -77.72 -46.62
CA THR A 350 10.37 -76.26 -46.36
C THR A 350 9.61 -75.90 -45.09
N VAL A 351 9.75 -74.64 -44.66
CA VAL A 351 9.06 -74.02 -43.52
C VAL A 351 8.71 -72.57 -43.83
N SER A 352 7.45 -72.17 -43.64
CA SER A 352 6.99 -70.78 -43.86
C SER A 352 6.84 -70.01 -42.55
N LEU A 353 7.26 -68.74 -42.56
CA LEU A 353 7.16 -67.78 -41.46
C LEU A 353 6.56 -66.46 -41.99
N THR A 354 5.51 -65.93 -41.35
CA THR A 354 4.87 -64.68 -41.79
C THR A 354 5.50 -63.46 -41.10
N VAL A 355 5.89 -62.44 -41.87
CA VAL A 355 6.53 -61.22 -41.35
C VAL A 355 5.66 -59.98 -41.57
N ASN A 356 5.18 -59.42 -40.47
CA ASN A 356 4.38 -58.19 -40.42
C ASN A 356 5.26 -56.94 -40.34
N GLY A 357 4.80 -55.83 -40.92
CA GLY A 357 5.48 -54.53 -40.88
C GLY A 357 5.22 -53.77 -39.57
N ASN A 358 6.19 -52.94 -39.16
CA ASN A 358 6.02 -52.02 -38.03
C ASN A 358 5.25 -50.76 -38.50
N PRO A 359 4.36 -50.18 -37.68
CA PRO A 359 3.62 -48.97 -38.04
C PRO A 359 4.53 -47.73 -38.10
N THR A 360 4.16 -46.72 -38.88
CA THR A 360 4.88 -45.43 -38.94
C THR A 360 4.17 -44.42 -38.05
N ALA A 361 4.49 -44.40 -36.75
CA ALA A 361 3.86 -43.50 -35.79
C ALA A 361 4.26 -42.04 -36.03
N VAL A 362 3.28 -41.15 -36.20
CA VAL A 362 3.48 -39.69 -36.36
C VAL A 362 2.60 -38.93 -35.38
N ILE A 363 3.19 -37.99 -34.63
CA ILE A 363 2.48 -37.04 -33.77
C ILE A 363 2.38 -35.69 -34.49
N THR A 364 1.19 -35.10 -34.53
CA THR A 364 0.98 -33.68 -34.85
C THR A 364 0.42 -32.94 -33.64
N ALA A 365 0.65 -31.63 -33.56
CA ALA A 365 0.18 -30.78 -32.47
C ALA A 365 -0.66 -29.63 -33.00
N THR A 366 -1.79 -29.35 -32.35
CA THR A 366 -2.66 -28.22 -32.68
C THR A 366 -2.94 -27.36 -31.44
N PRO A 367 -2.83 -26.01 -31.53
CA PRO A 367 -2.40 -25.24 -32.70
C PRO A 367 -0.88 -25.29 -32.97
N SER A 368 -0.04 -25.55 -31.96
CA SER A 368 1.42 -25.69 -32.13
C SER A 368 2.07 -26.47 -30.98
N LEU A 369 3.35 -26.85 -31.12
CA LEU A 369 4.14 -27.48 -30.05
C LEU A 369 4.60 -26.50 -28.95
N THR A 370 4.52 -25.18 -29.18
CA THR A 370 4.77 -24.16 -28.16
C THR A 370 3.46 -23.54 -27.69
N PHE A 371 3.27 -23.43 -26.38
CA PHE A 371 2.04 -22.95 -25.76
C PHE A 371 2.30 -22.33 -24.37
N CYS A 372 1.26 -21.76 -23.75
CA CYS A 372 1.40 -20.92 -22.56
C CYS A 372 0.98 -21.62 -21.26
N LEU A 373 1.52 -21.14 -20.13
CA LEU A 373 1.05 -21.46 -18.79
C LEU A 373 -0.46 -21.21 -18.67
N GLY A 374 -1.24 -22.28 -18.54
CA GLY A 374 -2.70 -22.26 -18.42
C GLY A 374 -3.45 -22.77 -19.67
N SER A 375 -2.79 -22.86 -20.82
CA SER A 375 -3.38 -23.40 -22.05
C SER A 375 -3.23 -24.92 -22.14
N THR A 376 -4.12 -25.57 -22.90
CA THR A 376 -4.00 -26.96 -23.37
C THR A 376 -3.78 -27.00 -24.87
N ILE A 377 -2.92 -27.90 -25.35
CA ILE A 377 -2.80 -28.25 -26.78
C ILE A 377 -3.26 -29.68 -27.02
N SER A 378 -3.73 -29.98 -28.24
CA SER A 378 -4.06 -31.35 -28.65
C SER A 378 -2.88 -31.97 -29.39
N LEU A 379 -2.40 -33.11 -28.89
CA LEU A 379 -1.45 -33.98 -29.59
C LEU A 379 -2.24 -35.13 -30.24
N SER A 380 -2.14 -35.26 -31.55
CA SER A 380 -2.83 -36.29 -32.34
C SER A 380 -1.82 -37.28 -32.90
N ALA A 381 -2.06 -38.58 -32.69
CA ALA A 381 -1.25 -39.67 -33.21
C ALA A 381 -1.90 -40.32 -34.43
N SER A 382 -1.06 -40.74 -35.37
CA SER A 382 -1.47 -41.43 -36.59
C SER A 382 -0.50 -42.56 -36.93
N GLY A 383 -0.91 -43.50 -37.79
CA GLY A 383 -0.05 -44.56 -38.33
C GLY A 383 -0.27 -45.99 -37.80
N ALA A 384 -1.19 -46.23 -36.86
CA ALA A 384 -1.46 -47.59 -36.33
C ALA A 384 -2.20 -48.53 -37.31
N GLY A 385 -2.79 -48.00 -38.39
CA GLY A 385 -3.62 -48.74 -39.35
C GLY A 385 -5.05 -48.99 -38.85
N SER A 386 -5.88 -49.62 -39.68
CA SER A 386 -7.24 -50.03 -39.31
C SER A 386 -7.20 -51.14 -38.25
N GLY A 387 -7.97 -50.97 -37.17
CA GLY A 387 -7.96 -51.88 -36.02
C GLY A 387 -6.70 -51.81 -35.15
N GLY A 388 -5.77 -50.89 -35.43
CA GLY A 388 -4.64 -50.61 -34.55
C GLY A 388 -5.03 -49.75 -33.34
N THR A 389 -4.18 -49.75 -32.31
CA THR A 389 -4.35 -48.97 -31.08
C THR A 389 -3.16 -48.03 -30.85
N TYR A 390 -3.39 -46.99 -30.06
CA TYR A 390 -2.35 -46.09 -29.56
C TYR A 390 -2.20 -46.28 -28.06
N ARG A 391 -1.05 -45.92 -27.50
CA ARG A 391 -0.81 -45.79 -26.07
C ARG A 391 0.19 -44.69 -25.80
N TRP A 392 -0.21 -43.66 -25.06
CA TRP A 392 0.63 -42.50 -24.74
C TRP A 392 1.41 -42.69 -23.44
N SER A 393 2.47 -41.88 -23.26
CA SER A 393 3.23 -41.78 -22.00
C SER A 393 2.38 -41.34 -20.81
N THR A 394 1.26 -40.66 -21.06
CA THR A 394 0.22 -40.25 -20.09
C THR A 394 -0.80 -41.35 -19.78
N THR A 395 -0.65 -42.53 -20.40
CA THR A 395 -1.43 -43.78 -20.24
C THR A 395 -2.78 -43.89 -20.95
N GLU A 396 -3.27 -42.85 -21.62
CA GLU A 396 -4.46 -42.95 -22.49
C GLU A 396 -4.16 -43.74 -23.77
N ASN A 397 -5.20 -44.37 -24.32
CA ASN A 397 -5.12 -45.21 -25.52
C ASN A 397 -5.84 -44.58 -26.75
N THR A 398 -6.10 -43.28 -26.70
CA THR A 398 -6.84 -42.52 -27.72
C THR A 398 -5.96 -42.06 -28.88
N ALA A 399 -6.55 -41.83 -30.06
CA ALA A 399 -5.85 -41.26 -31.21
C ALA A 399 -5.42 -39.79 -31.01
N ALA A 400 -5.95 -39.10 -30.00
CA ALA A 400 -5.48 -37.78 -29.56
C ALA A 400 -5.58 -37.63 -28.04
N ILE A 401 -4.71 -36.81 -27.46
CA ILE A 401 -4.69 -36.41 -26.05
C ILE A 401 -4.59 -34.88 -25.92
N SER A 402 -5.16 -34.33 -24.85
CA SER A 402 -5.00 -32.90 -24.51
C SER A 402 -3.99 -32.73 -23.38
N VAL A 403 -2.98 -31.88 -23.59
CA VAL A 403 -1.84 -31.74 -22.66
C VAL A 403 -1.60 -30.29 -22.26
N SER A 404 -1.21 -30.08 -21.00
CA SER A 404 -1.03 -28.75 -20.38
C SER A 404 0.35 -28.54 -19.74
N LEU A 405 1.24 -29.53 -19.81
CA LEU A 405 2.59 -29.53 -19.24
C LEU A 405 3.67 -29.56 -20.34
N GLY A 406 4.74 -28.79 -20.17
CA GLY A 406 5.85 -28.71 -21.12
C GLY A 406 6.90 -29.77 -20.84
N GLN A 407 6.80 -30.90 -21.52
CA GLN A 407 7.60 -32.11 -21.28
C GLN A 407 7.62 -32.98 -22.56
N PRO A 408 8.53 -33.96 -22.68
CA PRO A 408 8.42 -34.99 -23.72
C PRO A 408 7.18 -35.86 -23.52
N TYR A 409 6.40 -36.03 -24.58
CA TYR A 409 5.34 -37.03 -24.69
C TYR A 409 5.77 -38.11 -25.69
N THR A 410 5.49 -39.37 -25.39
CA THR A 410 5.70 -40.48 -26.32
C THR A 410 4.38 -41.14 -26.66
N VAL A 411 4.28 -41.71 -27.86
CA VAL A 411 3.17 -42.58 -28.24
C VAL A 411 3.72 -43.84 -28.87
N THR A 412 3.20 -44.98 -28.42
CA THR A 412 3.39 -46.28 -29.07
C THR A 412 2.15 -46.56 -29.91
N ALA A 413 2.32 -46.70 -31.22
CA ALA A 413 1.30 -47.20 -32.13
C ALA A 413 1.45 -48.72 -32.25
N VAL A 414 0.36 -49.47 -32.18
CA VAL A 414 0.32 -50.94 -32.28
C VAL A 414 -0.67 -51.32 -33.37
N THR A 415 -0.22 -52.09 -34.35
CA THR A 415 -1.09 -52.65 -35.41
C THR A 415 -1.95 -53.79 -34.88
N ALA A 416 -3.06 -54.10 -35.57
CA ALA A 416 -3.87 -55.30 -35.28
C ALA A 416 -3.06 -56.62 -35.35
N GLY A 417 -1.92 -56.63 -36.06
CA GLY A 417 -0.98 -57.75 -36.13
C GLY A 417 0.08 -57.80 -35.01
N GLY A 418 -0.07 -56.99 -33.95
CA GLY A 418 0.82 -56.96 -32.77
C GLY A 418 2.13 -56.18 -32.94
N CYS A 419 2.47 -55.74 -34.16
CA CYS A 419 3.69 -54.99 -34.42
C CYS A 419 3.53 -53.53 -34.05
N TRP A 420 4.56 -52.97 -33.41
CA TRP A 420 4.53 -51.66 -32.78
C TRP A 420 5.72 -50.77 -33.15
N SER A 421 5.55 -49.47 -32.98
CA SER A 421 6.62 -48.49 -33.00
C SER A 421 6.32 -47.35 -32.02
N THR A 422 7.36 -46.71 -31.53
CA THR A 422 7.24 -45.59 -30.58
C THR A 422 7.89 -44.34 -31.17
N THR A 423 7.22 -43.20 -31.04
CA THR A 423 7.74 -41.88 -31.42
C THR A 423 7.56 -40.90 -30.27
N SER A 424 8.27 -39.77 -30.29
CA SER A 424 8.30 -38.79 -29.22
C SER A 424 8.29 -37.35 -29.72
N VAL A 425 7.67 -36.45 -28.96
CA VAL A 425 7.71 -35.01 -29.22
C VAL A 425 7.76 -34.24 -27.91
N THR A 426 8.56 -33.16 -27.85
CA THR A 426 8.65 -32.28 -26.69
C THR A 426 7.72 -31.08 -26.87
N ALA A 427 6.72 -30.96 -26.01
CA ALA A 427 5.89 -29.77 -25.97
C ALA A 427 6.57 -28.68 -25.12
N VAL A 428 6.64 -27.44 -25.61
CA VAL A 428 7.34 -26.33 -24.96
C VAL A 428 6.34 -25.38 -24.32
N ARG A 429 6.33 -25.33 -22.99
CA ARG A 429 5.41 -24.48 -22.22
C ARG A 429 6.13 -23.23 -21.75
N ARG A 430 5.72 -22.06 -22.25
CA ARG A 430 6.26 -20.75 -21.88
C ARG A 430 5.41 -20.07 -20.81
N SER A 431 6.02 -19.14 -20.10
CA SER A 431 5.36 -18.14 -19.26
C SER A 431 6.01 -16.79 -19.52
N LEU A 432 5.21 -15.74 -19.70
CA LEU A 432 5.73 -14.37 -19.61
C LEU A 432 6.18 -14.10 -18.16
N PRO A 433 7.18 -13.23 -17.94
CA PRO A 433 7.46 -12.68 -16.62
C PRO A 433 6.27 -11.85 -16.11
N ASP A 434 6.12 -11.75 -14.79
CA ASP A 434 5.13 -10.87 -14.16
C ASP A 434 5.46 -9.40 -14.45
N ALA A 435 4.74 -8.80 -15.41
CA ALA A 435 4.85 -7.39 -15.70
C ALA A 435 4.13 -6.57 -14.61
N THR A 436 4.77 -5.49 -14.18
CA THR A 436 4.25 -4.55 -13.17
C THR A 436 4.05 -3.18 -13.81
N VAL A 437 3.06 -2.41 -13.33
CA VAL A 437 2.85 -1.02 -13.77
C VAL A 437 3.38 -0.08 -12.70
N SER A 438 4.23 0.86 -13.09
CA SER A 438 4.65 1.97 -12.24
C SER A 438 4.16 3.30 -12.83
N ALA A 439 3.82 4.24 -11.96
CA ALA A 439 3.23 5.52 -12.34
C ALA A 439 4.08 6.69 -11.82
N VAL A 440 4.26 7.72 -12.65
CA VAL A 440 4.90 8.98 -12.28
C VAL A 440 3.90 10.12 -12.51
N PRO A 441 3.64 11.01 -11.53
CA PRO A 441 4.22 11.03 -10.17
C PRO A 441 3.67 9.94 -9.23
N GLY A 442 2.55 9.30 -9.57
CA GLY A 442 1.93 8.23 -8.78
C GLY A 442 0.56 7.83 -9.33
N LEU A 443 -0.12 6.89 -8.65
CA LEU A 443 -1.47 6.42 -9.03
C LEU A 443 -2.62 7.28 -8.50
N THR A 444 -2.32 8.37 -7.78
CA THR A 444 -3.29 9.41 -7.42
C THR A 444 -2.81 10.73 -7.99
N VAL A 445 -3.68 11.42 -8.75
CA VAL A 445 -3.36 12.66 -9.47
C VAL A 445 -4.55 13.64 -9.42
N CYS A 446 -4.27 14.91 -9.71
CA CYS A 446 -5.28 15.97 -9.72
C CYS A 446 -5.89 16.16 -11.13
N PRO A 447 -7.11 16.73 -11.26
CA PRO A 447 -7.69 17.06 -12.55
C PRO A 447 -6.73 17.91 -13.40
N GLY A 448 -6.54 17.52 -14.66
CA GLY A 448 -5.63 18.22 -15.57
C GLY A 448 -4.15 17.83 -15.45
N GLN A 449 -3.73 17.08 -14.43
CA GLN A 449 -2.37 16.52 -14.40
C GLN A 449 -2.26 15.31 -15.33
N SER A 450 -1.18 15.26 -16.09
CA SER A 450 -0.80 14.09 -16.88
C SER A 450 -0.17 13.03 -15.96
N VAL A 451 -0.60 11.78 -16.10
CA VAL A 451 0.04 10.62 -15.49
C VAL A 451 0.77 9.82 -16.55
N MET A 452 2.03 9.46 -16.28
CA MET A 452 2.80 8.54 -17.12
C MET A 452 2.79 7.15 -16.46
N LEU A 453 2.27 6.15 -17.16
CA LEU A 453 2.31 4.74 -16.77
C LEU A 453 3.38 4.02 -17.60
N THR A 454 4.22 3.24 -16.94
CA THR A 454 5.30 2.46 -17.57
C THR A 454 5.17 0.99 -17.20
N ALA A 455 5.30 0.11 -18.18
CA ALA A 455 5.36 -1.33 -18.00
C ALA A 455 6.78 -1.77 -17.63
N ASN A 456 6.93 -2.38 -16.46
CA ASN A 456 8.20 -2.83 -15.89
C ASN A 456 8.25 -4.36 -15.79
N GLY A 457 9.45 -4.95 -15.90
CA GLY A 457 9.67 -6.40 -15.69
C GLY A 457 9.59 -7.28 -16.94
N THR A 458 9.35 -6.73 -18.13
CA THR A 458 9.30 -7.51 -19.38
C THR A 458 10.68 -8.00 -19.84
N ALA A 459 10.70 -9.17 -20.50
CA ALA A 459 11.92 -9.76 -21.04
C ALA A 459 12.50 -8.88 -22.16
N GLY A 460 13.67 -8.29 -21.90
CA GLY A 460 14.30 -7.27 -22.76
C GLY A 460 14.89 -6.10 -21.97
N ALA A 461 14.48 -5.90 -20.71
CA ALA A 461 15.13 -4.96 -19.81
C ALA A 461 16.61 -5.36 -19.52
N PRO A 462 17.54 -4.39 -19.39
CA PRO A 462 18.96 -4.67 -19.16
C PRO A 462 19.20 -5.29 -17.78
N GLY A 463 19.32 -6.62 -17.75
CA GLY A 463 19.53 -7.42 -16.54
C GLY A 463 18.90 -8.82 -16.59
N ALA A 464 17.90 -9.04 -17.45
CA ALA A 464 17.22 -10.34 -17.56
C ALA A 464 18.09 -11.40 -18.26
N ARG A 465 18.64 -12.36 -17.49
CA ARG A 465 19.29 -13.56 -18.05
C ARG A 465 18.25 -14.58 -18.50
N VAL A 466 18.04 -14.69 -19.80
CA VAL A 466 17.39 -15.85 -20.45
C VAL A 466 18.34 -16.40 -21.51
N ALA A 467 18.45 -17.73 -21.61
CA ALA A 467 19.38 -18.38 -22.52
C ALA A 467 18.87 -18.37 -23.98
N SER A 468 19.82 -18.14 -24.89
CA SER A 468 19.75 -18.24 -26.36
C SER A 468 18.57 -19.00 -26.99
N LEU A 469 17.88 -18.36 -27.95
CA LEU A 469 17.87 -18.74 -29.38
C LEU A 469 16.99 -17.78 -30.19
N ALA A 470 17.55 -17.22 -31.27
CA ALA A 470 17.03 -16.08 -32.05
C ALA A 470 16.84 -14.78 -31.23
N ALA A 471 16.67 -13.65 -31.94
CA ALA A 471 16.20 -12.42 -31.31
C ALA A 471 14.72 -12.59 -30.92
N PRO A 472 14.28 -12.13 -29.73
CA PRO A 472 12.87 -12.21 -29.38
C PRO A 472 12.04 -11.36 -30.36
N PRO A 473 10.85 -11.84 -30.77
CA PRO A 473 9.90 -10.99 -31.50
C PRO A 473 9.56 -9.74 -30.68
N PRO A 474 9.20 -8.62 -31.33
CA PRO A 474 8.91 -7.37 -30.64
C PRO A 474 7.73 -7.55 -29.67
N VAL A 475 8.00 -7.38 -28.37
CA VAL A 475 6.99 -7.43 -27.32
C VAL A 475 5.97 -6.31 -27.55
N LEU A 476 4.73 -6.70 -27.87
CA LEU A 476 3.64 -5.79 -28.13
C LEU A 476 2.93 -5.45 -26.82
N TYR A 477 2.85 -4.16 -26.51
CA TYR A 477 2.07 -3.63 -25.42
C TYR A 477 0.68 -3.25 -25.94
N THR A 478 -0.36 -3.44 -25.12
CA THR A 478 -1.72 -2.96 -25.42
C THR A 478 -2.32 -2.38 -24.16
N TRP A 479 -2.42 -1.05 -24.12
CA TRP A 479 -3.05 -0.31 -23.02
C TRP A 479 -4.51 0.00 -23.37
N SER A 480 -5.41 0.06 -22.38
CA SER A 480 -6.79 0.54 -22.60
C SER A 480 -6.88 2.02 -23.00
N THR A 481 -5.77 2.77 -22.95
CA THR A 481 -5.63 4.10 -23.54
C THR A 481 -5.48 4.09 -25.07
N GLY A 482 -5.40 2.91 -25.70
CA GLY A 482 -5.10 2.74 -27.13
C GLY A 482 -3.61 2.79 -27.48
N SER A 483 -2.72 3.01 -26.50
CA SER A 483 -1.27 2.98 -26.70
C SER A 483 -0.75 1.56 -26.95
N ASN A 484 0.27 1.46 -27.81
CA ASN A 484 1.01 0.23 -28.11
C ASN A 484 2.50 0.26 -27.68
N THR A 485 2.93 1.31 -26.99
CA THR A 485 4.31 1.49 -26.50
C THR A 485 4.51 0.99 -25.07
N GLY A 486 5.76 0.74 -24.64
CA GLY A 486 6.10 0.28 -23.28
C GLY A 486 5.73 1.24 -22.14
N SER A 487 5.33 2.46 -22.48
CA SER A 487 4.69 3.42 -21.59
C SER A 487 3.50 4.08 -22.28
N THR A 488 2.59 4.67 -21.51
CA THR A 488 1.49 5.51 -22.00
C THR A 488 1.35 6.74 -21.11
N SER A 489 0.92 7.86 -21.68
CA SER A 489 0.68 9.09 -20.95
C SER A 489 -0.69 9.66 -21.33
N PHE A 490 -1.47 10.07 -20.35
CA PHE A 490 -2.81 10.64 -20.54
C PHE A 490 -3.18 11.57 -19.38
N VAL A 491 -4.25 12.33 -19.56
CA VAL A 491 -4.82 13.23 -18.53
C VAL A 491 -6.19 12.65 -18.13
N PRO A 492 -6.32 11.99 -16.97
CA PRO A 492 -7.60 11.47 -16.51
C PRO A 492 -8.55 12.60 -16.10
N THR A 493 -9.78 12.57 -16.63
CA THR A 493 -10.87 13.49 -16.24
C THR A 493 -11.65 13.00 -15.02
N SER A 494 -11.57 11.70 -14.70
CA SER A 494 -12.16 11.05 -13.54
C SER A 494 -11.34 9.81 -13.16
N SER A 495 -11.60 9.26 -11.96
CA SER A 495 -10.97 8.00 -11.51
C SER A 495 -11.30 6.86 -12.47
N THR A 496 -10.26 6.24 -13.01
CA THR A 496 -10.35 5.31 -14.14
C THR A 496 -9.44 4.10 -13.93
N VAL A 497 -9.90 2.92 -14.37
CA VAL A 497 -9.09 1.70 -14.37
C VAL A 497 -8.43 1.56 -15.74
N ILE A 498 -7.09 1.51 -15.74
CA ILE A 498 -6.30 1.25 -16.94
C ILE A 498 -5.87 -0.21 -16.91
N SER A 499 -6.08 -0.92 -18.01
CA SER A 499 -5.59 -2.29 -18.21
C SER A 499 -4.42 -2.30 -19.18
N LEU A 500 -3.39 -3.08 -18.86
CA LEU A 500 -2.28 -3.43 -19.74
C LEU A 500 -2.35 -4.92 -20.06
N THR A 501 -2.28 -5.28 -21.34
CA THR A 501 -1.98 -6.64 -21.79
C THR A 501 -0.66 -6.62 -22.58
N VAL A 502 0.24 -7.55 -22.26
CA VAL A 502 1.55 -7.71 -22.92
C VAL A 502 1.52 -8.99 -23.74
N ASN A 503 2.03 -8.96 -24.97
CA ASN A 503 2.02 -10.10 -25.91
C ASN A 503 3.38 -10.26 -26.60
N ASP A 504 3.97 -11.46 -26.59
CA ASP A 504 5.23 -11.77 -27.31
C ASP A 504 5.01 -12.48 -28.66
N GLY A 505 3.75 -12.59 -29.12
CA GLY A 505 3.37 -13.31 -30.33
C GLY A 505 3.20 -14.83 -30.13
N VAL A 506 3.54 -15.36 -28.96
CA VAL A 506 3.29 -16.76 -28.56
C VAL A 506 2.36 -16.81 -27.35
N CYS A 507 2.55 -15.90 -26.39
CA CYS A 507 1.76 -15.77 -25.17
C CYS A 507 1.36 -14.32 -24.91
N SER A 508 0.18 -14.16 -24.33
CA SER A 508 -0.31 -12.91 -23.74
C SER A 508 -0.37 -13.02 -22.22
N SER A 509 -0.13 -11.90 -21.52
CA SER A 509 -0.41 -11.81 -20.08
C SER A 509 -1.92 -11.86 -19.81
N SER A 510 -2.32 -12.15 -18.58
CA SER A 510 -3.61 -11.65 -18.09
C SER A 510 -3.63 -10.12 -18.13
N ALA A 511 -4.81 -9.52 -18.23
CA ALA A 511 -4.94 -8.07 -18.25
C ALA A 511 -4.60 -7.49 -16.86
N ILE A 512 -3.46 -6.78 -16.77
CA ILE A 512 -2.98 -6.14 -15.55
C ILE A 512 -3.75 -4.83 -15.38
N SER A 513 -4.73 -4.82 -14.47
CA SER A 513 -5.50 -3.63 -14.13
C SER A 513 -4.81 -2.80 -13.04
N THR A 514 -4.70 -1.49 -13.25
CA THR A 514 -4.33 -0.51 -12.21
C THR A 514 -5.35 0.63 -12.18
N SER A 515 -5.69 1.11 -10.98
CA SER A 515 -6.62 2.23 -10.79
C SER A 515 -5.87 3.55 -10.68
N VAL A 516 -6.08 4.45 -11.64
CA VAL A 516 -5.65 5.85 -11.53
C VAL A 516 -6.78 6.62 -10.85
N THR A 517 -6.51 7.07 -9.62
CA THR A 517 -7.50 7.80 -8.81
C THR A 517 -7.35 9.30 -9.05
N VAL A 518 -8.40 9.94 -9.55
CA VAL A 518 -8.48 11.40 -9.59
C VAL A 518 -9.10 11.87 -8.27
N ARG A 519 -8.34 12.63 -7.48
CA ARG A 519 -8.87 13.34 -6.30
C ARG A 519 -8.97 14.82 -6.63
N SER A 520 -10.07 15.45 -6.22
CA SER A 520 -10.35 16.84 -6.53
C SER A 520 -11.00 17.55 -5.34
N VAL A 521 -10.29 18.52 -4.78
CA VAL A 521 -10.92 19.55 -3.95
C VAL A 521 -11.42 20.62 -4.91
N THR A 522 -12.64 20.46 -5.43
CA THR A 522 -13.19 21.33 -6.48
C THR A 522 -13.45 22.76 -6.01
N SER A 523 -13.65 22.97 -4.71
CA SER A 523 -13.60 24.31 -4.10
C SER A 523 -13.13 24.26 -2.65
N VAL A 524 -12.47 25.35 -2.24
CA VAL A 524 -12.31 25.76 -0.84
C VAL A 524 -12.82 27.19 -0.72
N SER A 525 -13.45 27.51 0.40
CA SER A 525 -13.94 28.85 0.74
C SER A 525 -13.64 29.14 2.21
N ILE A 526 -13.58 30.43 2.55
CA ILE A 526 -13.50 30.88 3.94
C ILE A 526 -14.76 31.68 4.22
N THR A 527 -15.51 31.27 5.24
CA THR A 527 -16.67 32.01 5.75
C THR A 527 -16.31 32.66 7.08
N ALA A 528 -16.63 33.94 7.24
CA ALA A 528 -16.50 34.64 8.51
C ALA A 528 -17.80 34.52 9.32
N SER A 529 -17.71 34.54 10.64
CA SER A 529 -18.86 34.56 11.57
C SER A 529 -19.66 35.89 11.57
N GLY A 530 -19.60 36.67 10.49
CA GLY A 530 -20.09 38.04 10.38
C GLY A 530 -19.40 38.78 9.23
N SER A 531 -19.41 40.12 9.27
CA SER A 531 -18.64 40.93 8.32
C SER A 531 -17.12 40.71 8.52
N PRO A 532 -16.29 40.65 7.45
CA PRO A 532 -14.84 40.47 7.56
C PRO A 532 -14.11 41.79 7.94
N THR A 533 -14.64 42.52 8.91
CA THR A 533 -14.09 43.80 9.38
C THR A 533 -14.10 43.86 10.89
N LEU A 534 -12.91 43.90 11.50
CA LEU A 534 -12.76 44.13 12.93
C LEU A 534 -13.16 45.57 13.28
N THR A 535 -13.89 45.74 14.37
CA THR A 535 -14.43 47.02 14.83
C THR A 535 -14.34 47.13 16.35
N CYS A 536 -14.64 48.27 16.96
CA CYS A 536 -14.56 48.40 18.42
C CYS A 536 -15.56 47.48 19.17
N ASN A 537 -16.71 47.14 18.55
CA ASN A 537 -17.64 46.14 19.06
C ASN A 537 -17.31 44.69 18.61
N GLN A 538 -16.38 44.49 17.67
CA GLN A 538 -15.96 43.18 17.17
C GLN A 538 -14.43 43.10 17.12
N THR A 539 -13.82 42.92 18.28
CA THR A 539 -12.36 42.81 18.47
C THR A 539 -11.77 41.49 17.95
N SER A 540 -12.62 40.51 17.65
CA SER A 540 -12.25 39.25 17.01
C SER A 540 -13.42 38.65 16.24
N LEU A 541 -13.13 37.88 15.20
CA LEU A 541 -14.10 37.07 14.45
C LEU A 541 -13.57 35.66 14.21
N THR A 542 -14.47 34.70 13.93
CA THR A 542 -14.08 33.33 13.58
C THR A 542 -14.14 33.15 12.08
N LEU A 543 -13.02 32.73 11.48
CA LEU A 543 -12.95 32.23 10.12
C LEU A 543 -13.16 30.72 10.13
N THR A 544 -14.01 30.23 9.23
CA THR A 544 -14.29 28.81 9.02
C THR A 544 -13.93 28.44 7.58
N ALA A 545 -12.93 27.59 7.42
CA ALA A 545 -12.58 26.98 6.15
C ALA A 545 -13.59 25.86 5.83
N VAL A 546 -14.14 25.90 4.62
CA VAL A 546 -15.09 24.89 4.11
C VAL A 546 -14.57 24.43 2.75
N ALA A 547 -14.47 23.13 2.54
CA ALA A 547 -14.01 22.53 1.30
C ALA A 547 -14.91 21.37 0.86
N SER A 548 -14.94 21.13 -0.45
CA SER A 548 -15.67 20.02 -1.05
C SER A 548 -14.86 18.71 -0.94
N GLY A 549 -15.01 17.99 0.17
CA GLY A 549 -14.34 16.70 0.38
C GLY A 549 -13.97 16.41 1.84
N SER A 550 -13.09 15.45 2.04
CA SER A 550 -12.49 15.08 3.33
C SER A 550 -11.05 15.59 3.41
N SER A 551 -10.86 16.88 3.17
CA SER A 551 -9.56 17.54 3.11
C SER A 551 -8.97 17.85 4.49
N THR A 552 -7.64 17.82 4.61
CA THR A 552 -6.93 18.50 5.70
C THR A 552 -6.76 19.98 5.36
N PHE A 553 -6.88 20.85 6.36
CA PHE A 553 -6.65 22.28 6.21
C PHE A 553 -5.25 22.65 6.74
N THR A 554 -4.62 23.63 6.10
CA THR A 554 -3.41 24.30 6.61
C THR A 554 -3.52 25.79 6.36
N TRP A 555 -3.58 26.59 7.43
CA TRP A 555 -3.59 28.06 7.35
C TRP A 555 -2.18 28.63 7.16
N ASN A 556 -2.09 29.92 6.81
CA ASN A 556 -0.82 30.63 6.65
C ASN A 556 0.05 30.79 7.92
N ASP A 557 -0.43 30.39 9.10
CA ASP A 557 0.37 30.25 10.33
C ASP A 557 0.74 28.79 10.66
N ASN A 558 0.44 27.85 9.74
CA ASN A 558 0.56 26.40 9.88
C ASN A 558 -0.42 25.74 10.88
N SER A 559 -1.44 26.47 11.37
CA SER A 559 -2.55 25.84 12.09
C SER A 559 -3.42 24.99 11.16
N THR A 560 -4.02 23.92 11.67
CA THR A 560 -4.71 22.89 10.87
C THR A 560 -6.20 22.71 11.18
N ASN A 561 -6.74 23.44 12.15
CA ASN A 561 -8.17 23.42 12.48
C ASN A 561 -8.99 24.05 11.35
N ALA A 562 -10.18 23.50 11.08
CA ALA A 562 -11.12 24.08 10.12
C ALA A 562 -11.61 25.48 10.55
N THR A 563 -11.62 25.77 11.86
CA THR A 563 -11.93 27.09 12.44
C THR A 563 -10.69 27.78 12.97
N ARG A 564 -10.61 29.10 12.80
CA ARG A 564 -9.53 29.96 13.29
C ARG A 564 -10.09 31.31 13.77
N VAL A 565 -9.82 31.66 15.02
CA VAL A 565 -10.19 32.98 15.58
C VAL A 565 -9.10 33.98 15.24
N VAL A 566 -9.49 35.17 14.78
CA VAL A 566 -8.57 36.23 14.34
C VAL A 566 -8.94 37.57 14.98
N SER A 567 -7.92 38.33 15.40
CA SER A 567 -8.07 39.62 16.12
C SER A 567 -7.19 40.74 15.55
N THR A 568 -6.55 40.51 14.40
CA THR A 568 -5.74 41.50 13.68
C THR A 568 -6.15 41.53 12.20
N SER A 569 -6.10 42.71 11.58
CA SER A 569 -6.35 42.86 10.15
C SER A 569 -5.21 42.28 9.32
N GLY A 570 -5.53 41.60 8.23
CA GLY A 570 -4.56 40.97 7.34
C GLY A 570 -5.21 40.07 6.29
N VAL A 571 -4.38 39.46 5.44
CA VAL A 571 -4.82 38.42 4.50
C VAL A 571 -4.67 37.06 5.17
N TYR A 572 -5.79 36.35 5.28
CA TYR A 572 -5.88 35.02 5.89
C TYR A 572 -6.14 34.01 4.79
N SER A 573 -5.14 33.20 4.47
CA SER A 573 -5.26 32.11 3.50
C SER A 573 -5.26 30.74 4.17
N VAL A 574 -6.01 29.83 3.56
CA VAL A 574 -6.07 28.40 3.91
C VAL A 574 -5.84 27.57 2.66
N THR A 575 -5.00 26.57 2.79
CA THR A 575 -4.83 25.49 1.81
C THR A 575 -5.69 24.31 2.25
N ALA A 576 -6.61 23.86 1.41
CA ALA A 576 -7.27 22.57 1.58
C ALA A 576 -6.51 21.54 0.74
N LEU A 577 -6.09 20.45 1.38
CA LEU A 577 -5.32 19.36 0.78
C LEU A 577 -6.11 18.05 0.87
N GLU A 578 -6.35 17.38 -0.25
CA GLU A 578 -6.87 16.02 -0.25
C GLU A 578 -6.08 15.12 -1.21
N GLY A 579 -5.41 14.10 -0.66
CA GLY A 579 -4.67 13.09 -1.42
C GLY A 579 -3.61 13.63 -2.38
N GLY A 580 -2.92 14.71 -1.99
CA GLY A 580 -1.88 15.38 -2.80
C GLY A 580 -2.40 16.59 -3.60
N CYS A 581 -3.71 16.75 -3.74
CA CYS A 581 -4.30 17.86 -4.47
C CYS A 581 -4.64 19.02 -3.55
N SER A 582 -3.98 20.16 -3.75
CA SER A 582 -4.13 21.38 -2.96
C SER A 582 -4.89 22.47 -3.72
N THR A 583 -5.82 23.13 -3.04
CA THR A 583 -6.46 24.37 -3.49
C THR A 583 -6.44 25.41 -2.38
N THR A 584 -6.42 26.69 -2.72
CA THR A 584 -6.25 27.79 -1.77
C THR A 584 -7.38 28.80 -1.84
N ALA A 585 -7.89 29.19 -0.68
CA ALA A 585 -8.73 30.38 -0.52
C ALA A 585 -7.97 31.42 0.31
N ALA A 586 -8.31 32.69 0.09
CA ALA A 586 -7.86 33.81 0.91
C ALA A 586 -9.05 34.73 1.20
N VAL A 587 -9.10 35.26 2.43
CA VAL A 587 -10.00 36.33 2.82
C VAL A 587 -9.20 37.47 3.42
N THR A 588 -9.54 38.71 3.06
CA THR A 588 -8.92 39.90 3.66
C THR A 588 -9.81 40.34 4.82
N VAL A 589 -9.27 40.29 6.04
CA VAL A 589 -9.92 40.87 7.22
C VAL A 589 -9.41 42.30 7.36
N SER A 590 -10.29 43.27 7.19
CA SER A 590 -9.97 44.68 7.43
C SER A 590 -10.15 45.06 8.90
N SER A 591 -9.66 46.25 9.30
CA SER A 591 -9.97 46.85 10.59
C SER A 591 -10.53 48.25 10.38
N ASN A 592 -11.57 48.59 11.13
CA ASN A 592 -12.14 49.92 11.23
C ASN A 592 -12.35 50.27 12.72
N THR A 593 -11.24 50.33 13.45
CA THR A 593 -11.16 50.72 14.87
C THR A 593 -10.79 52.20 15.06
N ALA A 594 -11.09 53.06 14.07
CA ALA A 594 -10.84 54.50 14.17
C ALA A 594 -11.85 55.12 15.14
N VAL A 595 -11.35 55.72 16.23
CA VAL A 595 -12.18 56.42 17.22
C VAL A 595 -12.63 57.79 16.68
N PRO A 596 -13.87 58.24 16.95
CA PRO A 596 -14.33 59.56 16.54
C PRO A 596 -13.48 60.70 17.13
N ALA A 597 -13.21 61.75 16.35
CA ALA A 597 -12.68 62.99 16.91
C ALA A 597 -13.82 63.78 17.55
N LEU A 598 -13.64 64.33 18.76
CA LEU A 598 -14.70 65.01 19.50
C LEU A 598 -14.17 66.20 20.31
N SER A 599 -14.68 67.39 20.02
CA SER A 599 -14.48 68.63 20.77
C SER A 599 -15.81 69.14 21.36
N ILE A 600 -15.72 70.03 22.35
CA ILE A 600 -16.86 70.77 22.91
C ILE A 600 -16.51 72.26 22.89
N SER A 601 -17.47 73.08 22.51
CA SER A 601 -17.36 74.55 22.44
C SER A 601 -18.58 75.20 23.12
N GLY A 602 -18.43 76.47 23.53
CA GLY A 602 -19.47 77.21 24.25
C GLY A 602 -18.87 78.15 25.30
N ASN A 603 -19.71 78.92 25.99
CA ASN A 603 -19.25 79.68 27.15
C ASN A 603 -19.17 78.75 28.37
N LEU A 604 -18.00 78.68 29.02
CA LEU A 604 -17.74 77.82 30.18
C LEU A 604 -17.81 78.56 31.53
N SER A 605 -18.15 79.85 31.54
CA SER A 605 -18.29 80.65 32.77
C SER A 605 -19.61 81.42 32.80
N ILE A 606 -20.46 81.11 33.77
CA ILE A 606 -21.78 81.72 33.94
C ILE A 606 -22.01 82.18 35.38
N CYS A 607 -23.05 82.99 35.57
CA CYS A 607 -23.60 83.30 36.88
C CYS A 607 -24.55 82.21 37.37
N VAL A 608 -24.69 82.09 38.69
CA VAL A 608 -25.79 81.33 39.29
C VAL A 608 -27.15 81.80 38.74
N GLY A 609 -27.98 80.87 38.29
CA GLY A 609 -29.25 81.14 37.61
C GLY A 609 -29.15 81.49 36.11
N GLY A 610 -27.93 81.59 35.57
CA GLY A 610 -27.70 81.72 34.13
C GLY A 610 -27.78 80.38 33.38
N SER A 611 -27.72 80.46 32.05
CA SER A 611 -27.65 79.29 31.15
C SER A 611 -26.56 79.47 30.10
N THR A 612 -25.94 78.37 29.66
CA THR A 612 -25.01 78.34 28.53
C THR A 612 -25.36 77.24 27.54
N THR A 613 -24.97 77.42 26.29
CA THR A 613 -25.10 76.42 25.23
C THR A 613 -23.74 75.77 25.00
N LEU A 614 -23.68 74.46 25.18
CA LEU A 614 -22.53 73.62 24.86
C LEU A 614 -22.78 72.91 23.53
N THR A 615 -21.90 73.13 22.56
CA THR A 615 -21.94 72.49 21.24
C THR A 615 -20.80 71.50 21.14
N ALA A 616 -21.13 70.21 21.16
CA ALA A 616 -20.25 69.13 20.77
C ALA A 616 -20.07 69.14 19.25
N SER A 617 -18.84 68.94 18.78
CA SER A 617 -18.52 68.88 17.35
C SER A 617 -17.47 67.80 17.12
N GLY A 618 -17.72 66.93 16.15
CA GLY A 618 -16.87 65.78 15.93
C GLY A 618 -17.04 65.14 14.57
N THR A 619 -16.09 64.29 14.21
CA THR A 619 -16.03 63.58 12.93
C THR A 619 -15.78 62.08 13.16
N GLY A 620 -16.28 61.25 12.25
CA GLY A 620 -16.16 59.79 12.36
C GLY A 620 -17.18 59.12 13.29
N GLY A 621 -18.04 59.87 13.97
CA GLY A 621 -19.20 59.37 14.73
C GLY A 621 -20.52 59.99 14.26
N ASN A 622 -21.64 59.42 14.70
CA ASN A 622 -23.00 59.78 14.24
C ASN A 622 -24.07 59.85 15.36
N ALA A 623 -23.76 59.43 16.59
CA ALA A 623 -24.67 59.53 17.73
C ALA A 623 -24.00 60.23 18.93
N TYR A 624 -24.64 61.25 19.48
CA TYR A 624 -24.18 61.96 20.69
C TYR A 624 -24.97 61.48 21.91
N GLN A 625 -24.33 61.44 23.08
CA GLN A 625 -24.96 61.19 24.37
C GLN A 625 -24.25 61.99 25.47
N TRP A 626 -24.95 62.95 26.09
CA TRP A 626 -24.42 63.77 27.19
C TRP A 626 -24.71 63.13 28.55
N SER A 627 -23.91 63.48 29.56
CA SER A 627 -24.11 63.05 30.96
C SER A 627 -25.44 63.48 31.58
N ASN A 628 -26.14 64.47 31.01
CA ASN A 628 -27.49 64.87 31.40
C ASN A 628 -28.61 64.15 30.64
N GLY A 629 -28.30 63.14 29.82
CA GLY A 629 -29.26 62.36 29.05
C GLY A 629 -29.74 63.00 27.73
N THR A 630 -29.18 64.15 27.33
CA THR A 630 -29.47 64.73 26.00
C THR A 630 -28.66 64.02 24.91
N ASN A 631 -29.26 63.80 23.73
CA ASN A 631 -28.65 63.01 22.64
C ASN A 631 -28.32 63.84 21.37
N ASN A 632 -28.30 65.17 21.50
CA ASN A 632 -28.04 66.11 20.40
C ASN A 632 -26.60 66.64 20.45
N ALA A 633 -26.08 67.11 19.32
CA ALA A 633 -24.80 67.82 19.28
C ALA A 633 -24.81 69.12 20.11
N VAL A 634 -25.98 69.76 20.25
CA VAL A 634 -26.18 70.97 21.06
C VAL A 634 -26.93 70.62 22.35
N ASN A 635 -26.41 71.09 23.48
CA ASN A 635 -26.95 70.89 24.82
C ASN A 635 -27.00 72.23 25.57
N VAL A 636 -28.17 72.63 26.08
CA VAL A 636 -28.35 73.88 26.83
C VAL A 636 -28.44 73.54 28.31
N VAL A 637 -27.59 74.17 29.13
CA VAL A 637 -27.42 73.82 30.55
C VAL A 637 -27.47 75.06 31.45
N SER A 638 -28.13 74.94 32.59
CA SER A 638 -28.27 75.99 33.62
C SER A 638 -27.90 75.48 35.01
N PRO A 639 -26.64 75.07 35.25
CA PRO A 639 -26.20 74.57 36.55
C PRO A 639 -26.21 75.68 37.62
N VAL A 640 -26.61 75.30 38.85
CA VAL A 640 -26.61 76.21 40.03
C VAL A 640 -25.27 76.24 40.78
N SER A 641 -24.37 75.31 40.46
CA SER A 641 -23.01 75.18 41.01
C SER A 641 -22.07 74.66 39.92
N THR A 642 -20.75 74.89 40.05
CA THR A 642 -19.76 74.43 39.07
C THR A 642 -19.93 72.94 38.77
N THR A 643 -20.21 72.61 37.51
CA THR A 643 -20.66 71.27 37.08
C THR A 643 -19.89 70.81 35.84
N ALA A 644 -19.45 69.55 35.84
CA ALA A 644 -18.84 68.90 34.69
C ALA A 644 -19.89 68.25 33.78
N TYR A 645 -19.80 68.51 32.48
CA TYR A 645 -20.62 67.89 31.44
C TYR A 645 -19.71 67.11 30.50
N SER A 646 -19.93 65.79 30.44
CA SER A 646 -19.31 64.93 29.43
C SER A 646 -20.29 64.66 28.29
N VAL A 647 -19.74 64.44 27.10
CA VAL A 647 -20.47 63.91 25.96
C VAL A 647 -19.68 62.78 25.34
N THR A 648 -20.38 61.70 25.00
CA THR A 648 -19.87 60.59 24.21
C THR A 648 -20.34 60.77 22.78
N LEU A 649 -19.42 60.73 21.82
CA LEU A 649 -19.72 60.60 20.39
C LEU A 649 -19.38 59.18 19.97
N SER A 650 -20.40 58.45 19.51
CA SER A 650 -20.31 57.07 19.05
C SER A 650 -20.53 56.97 17.55
N ASN A 651 -19.86 56.00 16.92
CA ASN A 651 -20.16 55.52 15.57
C ASN A 651 -21.00 54.23 15.69
N THR A 652 -22.27 54.27 15.31
CA THR A 652 -23.17 53.11 15.44
C THR A 652 -22.84 51.95 14.50
N ALA A 653 -22.02 52.16 13.46
CA ALA A 653 -21.61 51.10 12.52
C ALA A 653 -20.34 50.35 12.94
N THR A 654 -19.46 50.97 13.76
CA THR A 654 -18.23 50.32 14.28
C THR A 654 -18.23 50.11 15.80
N GLY A 655 -19.18 50.71 16.51
CA GLY A 655 -19.19 50.77 17.97
C GLY A 655 -18.08 51.64 18.57
N CYS A 656 -17.23 52.26 17.75
CA CYS A 656 -16.13 53.09 18.25
C CYS A 656 -16.68 54.41 18.80
N PHE A 657 -16.23 54.80 20.00
CA PHE A 657 -16.69 55.99 20.68
C PHE A 657 -15.54 56.76 21.33
N THR A 658 -15.76 58.06 21.51
CA THR A 658 -14.87 58.98 22.23
C THR A 658 -15.71 59.77 23.23
N THR A 659 -15.19 59.98 24.44
CA THR A 659 -15.85 60.81 25.47
C THR A 659 -14.99 62.04 25.76
N THR A 660 -15.58 63.23 25.66
CA THR A 660 -14.93 64.51 25.98
C THR A 660 -15.70 65.20 27.10
N THR A 661 -15.02 65.91 28.01
CA THR A 661 -15.64 66.57 29.17
C THR A 661 -15.23 68.03 29.25
N VAL A 662 -16.18 68.91 29.56
CA VAL A 662 -15.93 70.32 29.93
C VAL A 662 -16.54 70.62 31.29
N THR A 663 -15.96 71.58 32.02
CA THR A 663 -16.53 72.08 33.28
C THR A 663 -17.11 73.46 33.05
N VAL A 664 -18.40 73.63 33.36
CA VAL A 664 -19.05 74.94 33.40
C VAL A 664 -18.87 75.48 34.81
N SER A 665 -18.09 76.56 34.94
CA SER A 665 -17.89 77.25 36.20
C SER A 665 -19.06 78.19 36.48
N VAL A 666 -19.61 78.10 37.70
CA VAL A 666 -20.74 78.93 38.14
C VAL A 666 -20.23 79.89 39.20
N SER A 667 -20.18 81.17 38.85
CA SER A 667 -19.78 82.23 39.76
C SER A 667 -20.97 82.65 40.65
N PRO A 668 -20.72 82.94 41.95
CA PRO A 668 -21.76 83.44 42.84
C PRO A 668 -22.25 84.82 42.38
N ALA A 669 -23.50 85.13 42.72
CA ALA A 669 -24.09 86.44 42.44
C ALA A 669 -23.32 87.55 43.17
N VAL A 670 -23.15 88.70 42.51
CA VAL A 670 -22.53 89.90 43.09
C VAL A 670 -23.61 90.74 43.75
N THR A 671 -23.37 91.22 44.97
CA THR A 671 -24.23 92.19 45.65
C THR A 671 -23.61 93.57 45.59
N ALA A 672 -24.17 94.46 44.76
CA ALA A 672 -23.79 95.87 44.75
C ALA A 672 -24.52 96.64 45.87
N THR A 673 -23.81 97.55 46.52
CA THR A 673 -24.34 98.49 47.54
C THR A 673 -23.56 99.80 47.46
N ILE A 674 -24.14 100.92 47.87
CA ILE A 674 -23.40 102.18 48.09
C ILE A 674 -23.55 102.59 49.55
N GLY A 675 -22.43 102.88 50.22
CA GLY A 675 -22.37 103.38 51.59
C GLY A 675 -21.36 104.51 51.73
N GLY A 676 -21.42 105.23 52.86
CA GLY A 676 -20.70 106.47 53.09
C GLY A 676 -21.62 107.51 53.73
N ASN A 677 -21.18 108.76 53.85
CA ASN A 677 -22.10 109.83 54.26
C ASN A 677 -22.90 110.32 53.04
N LEU A 678 -24.21 110.09 53.04
CA LEU A 678 -25.12 110.48 51.96
C LEU A 678 -25.75 111.87 52.16
N THR A 679 -25.36 112.62 53.20
CA THR A 679 -25.86 113.99 53.46
C THR A 679 -24.72 114.97 53.69
N ILE A 680 -24.59 115.97 52.81
CA ILE A 680 -23.53 116.98 52.84
C ILE A 680 -24.08 118.39 52.66
N CYS A 681 -23.25 119.40 52.91
CA CYS A 681 -23.51 120.78 52.49
C CYS A 681 -23.01 121.01 51.07
N SER A 682 -23.65 121.91 50.33
CA SER A 682 -23.24 122.26 48.96
C SER A 682 -21.76 122.64 48.88
N GLY A 683 -21.05 122.04 47.91
CA GLY A 683 -19.61 122.24 47.69
C GLY A 683 -18.68 121.48 48.65
N ARG A 684 -19.19 120.77 49.67
CA ARG A 684 -18.37 119.81 50.44
C ARG A 684 -18.23 118.49 49.68
N SER A 685 -17.25 117.67 50.07
CA SER A 685 -17.05 116.32 49.53
C SER A 685 -17.56 115.23 50.48
N THR A 686 -17.84 114.05 49.92
CA THR A 686 -18.08 112.79 50.64
C THR A 686 -17.44 111.63 49.88
N THR A 687 -17.07 110.58 50.61
CA THR A 687 -16.54 109.34 50.02
C THR A 687 -17.66 108.31 49.92
N LEU A 688 -18.07 108.00 48.70
CA LEU A 688 -18.96 106.88 48.40
C LEU A 688 -18.13 105.61 48.26
N THR A 689 -18.56 104.54 48.92
CA THR A 689 -17.87 103.25 48.96
C THR A 689 -18.83 102.13 48.54
N THR A 690 -18.30 101.08 47.94
CA THR A 690 -19.11 99.94 47.50
C THR A 690 -18.64 98.58 48.04
N GLY A 691 -19.43 97.55 47.80
CA GLY A 691 -19.20 96.16 48.18
C GLY A 691 -17.91 95.57 47.59
N ALA A 692 -17.68 94.28 47.81
CA ALA A 692 -16.52 93.59 47.25
C ALA A 692 -16.79 93.16 45.80
N GLY A 693 -15.84 93.45 44.91
CA GLY A 693 -15.79 93.00 43.52
C GLY A 693 -14.36 93.05 42.98
N THR A 694 -14.16 92.56 41.75
CA THR A 694 -12.89 92.65 41.03
C THR A 694 -12.78 93.94 40.23
N SER A 695 -13.91 94.51 39.79
CA SER A 695 -13.96 95.78 39.07
C SER A 695 -15.24 96.55 39.38
N TYR A 696 -15.16 97.88 39.17
CA TYR A 696 -16.19 98.85 39.52
C TYR A 696 -16.34 99.85 38.37
N LEU A 697 -17.55 100.34 38.15
CA LEU A 697 -17.83 101.47 37.26
C LEU A 697 -18.94 102.33 37.87
N TRP A 698 -18.61 103.56 38.24
CA TRP A 698 -19.54 104.54 38.77
C TRP A 698 -20.18 105.38 37.65
N SER A 699 -21.32 106.00 37.92
CA SER A 699 -22.08 106.84 36.97
C SER A 699 -21.34 108.07 36.44
N ASP A 700 -20.26 108.49 37.10
CA ASP A 700 -19.35 109.58 36.70
C ASP A 700 -18.10 109.08 35.95
N GLY A 701 -18.02 107.77 35.68
CA GLY A 701 -16.88 107.13 35.00
C GLY A 701 -15.73 106.69 35.92
N PHE A 702 -15.82 106.93 37.23
CA PHE A 702 -14.79 106.44 38.16
C PHE A 702 -14.80 104.90 38.26
N THR A 703 -13.63 104.28 38.46
CA THR A 703 -13.45 102.81 38.41
C THR A 703 -12.89 102.18 39.68
N GLY A 704 -12.63 102.97 40.72
CA GLY A 704 -12.18 102.48 42.03
C GLY A 704 -13.34 102.09 42.95
N ARG A 705 -13.03 101.37 44.04
CA ARG A 705 -14.01 100.94 45.05
C ARG A 705 -14.55 102.08 45.94
N ALA A 706 -13.78 103.16 46.08
CA ALA A 706 -14.12 104.32 46.88
C ALA A 706 -13.99 105.60 46.03
N ASN A 707 -15.11 106.23 45.72
CA ASN A 707 -15.23 107.43 44.90
C ASN A 707 -15.39 108.66 45.81
N ILE A 708 -14.72 109.78 45.51
CA ILE A 708 -14.81 111.01 46.29
C ILE A 708 -15.54 112.05 45.45
N VAL A 709 -16.74 112.42 45.89
CA VAL A 709 -17.67 113.26 45.12
C VAL A 709 -18.04 114.53 45.89
N SER A 710 -18.20 115.65 45.19
CA SER A 710 -18.56 116.95 45.78
C SER A 710 -19.69 117.65 45.02
N PRO A 711 -20.90 117.06 44.95
CA PRO A 711 -22.02 117.64 44.23
C PRO A 711 -22.52 118.94 44.90
N VAL A 712 -22.92 119.91 44.06
CA VAL A 712 -23.48 121.20 44.51
C VAL A 712 -24.99 121.16 44.74
N SER A 713 -25.67 120.14 44.23
CA SER A 713 -27.10 119.86 44.36
C SER A 713 -27.35 118.37 44.55
N THR A 714 -28.50 117.99 45.10
CA THR A 714 -28.85 116.58 45.38
C THR A 714 -28.72 115.72 44.13
N THR A 715 -27.81 114.74 44.17
CA THR A 715 -27.36 113.98 42.99
C THR A 715 -27.42 112.48 43.26
N ALA A 716 -27.98 111.72 42.32
CA ALA A 716 -27.97 110.26 42.37
C ALA A 716 -26.70 109.70 41.71
N TYR A 717 -26.01 108.81 42.42
CA TYR A 717 -24.87 108.06 41.92
C TYR A 717 -25.27 106.59 41.75
N SER A 718 -24.79 105.95 40.68
CA SER A 718 -24.84 104.49 40.52
C SER A 718 -23.44 103.90 40.52
N VAL A 719 -23.34 102.63 40.91
CA VAL A 719 -22.13 101.83 40.76
C VAL A 719 -22.49 100.44 40.27
N THR A 720 -21.85 100.01 39.20
CA THR A 720 -21.85 98.62 38.74
C THR A 720 -20.62 97.93 39.31
N VAL A 721 -20.84 96.89 40.12
CA VAL A 721 -19.80 96.04 40.69
C VAL A 721 -19.77 94.74 39.90
N SER A 722 -18.58 94.25 39.54
CA SER A 722 -18.40 92.99 38.83
C SER A 722 -17.37 92.09 39.50
N ASN A 723 -17.53 90.77 39.35
CA ASN A 723 -16.52 89.75 39.71
C ASN A 723 -15.81 89.14 38.49
N GLY A 724 -15.98 89.74 37.30
CA GLY A 724 -15.41 89.28 36.03
C GLY A 724 -16.35 88.38 35.22
N VAL A 725 -17.31 87.70 35.85
CA VAL A 725 -18.34 86.87 35.19
C VAL A 725 -19.74 87.46 35.39
N CYS A 726 -19.99 88.02 36.57
CA CYS A 726 -21.28 88.55 37.02
C CYS A 726 -21.16 90.00 37.43
N SER A 727 -22.19 90.79 37.14
CA SER A 727 -22.31 92.17 37.57
C SER A 727 -23.64 92.43 38.28
N ALA A 728 -23.64 93.44 39.14
CA ALA A 728 -24.83 94.02 39.75
C ALA A 728 -24.67 95.54 39.87
N THR A 729 -25.76 96.28 39.81
CA THR A 729 -25.76 97.75 39.91
C THR A 729 -26.55 98.19 41.14
N ALA A 730 -26.00 99.15 41.89
CA ALA A 730 -26.68 99.82 42.99
C ALA A 730 -26.76 101.33 42.73
N THR A 731 -27.77 101.98 43.31
CA THR A 731 -28.00 103.43 43.25
C THR A 731 -28.15 104.00 44.65
N ALA A 732 -27.64 105.22 44.86
CA ALA A 732 -27.85 105.98 46.09
C ALA A 732 -27.81 107.49 45.80
N THR A 733 -28.60 108.25 46.55
CA THR A 733 -28.71 109.70 46.38
C THR A 733 -27.92 110.43 47.46
N VAL A 734 -26.93 111.23 47.03
CA VAL A 734 -26.25 112.18 47.91
C VAL A 734 -27.14 113.42 48.02
N THR A 735 -27.70 113.62 49.21
CA THR A 735 -28.53 114.77 49.55
C THR A 735 -27.64 115.96 49.88
N VAL A 736 -27.87 117.07 49.18
CA VAL A 736 -27.06 118.30 49.35
C VAL A 736 -27.91 119.38 50.00
N ASN A 737 -27.61 119.66 51.26
CA ASN A 737 -28.19 120.76 52.02
C ASN A 737 -27.57 122.09 51.57
N THR A 738 -28.39 123.11 51.39
CA THR A 738 -27.92 124.49 51.21
C THR A 738 -27.51 125.10 52.55
N SER A 739 -26.58 126.06 52.53
CA SER A 739 -26.32 126.90 53.71
C SER A 739 -27.52 127.80 54.03
N PRO A 740 -27.84 128.03 55.32
CA PRO A 740 -28.91 128.94 55.72
C PRO A 740 -28.60 130.39 55.36
N THR A 741 -29.60 131.13 54.87
CA THR A 741 -29.52 132.58 54.68
C THR A 741 -29.78 133.27 56.02
N VAL A 742 -28.71 133.51 56.78
CA VAL A 742 -28.80 134.13 58.10
C VAL A 742 -28.99 135.63 57.97
N THR A 743 -30.03 136.18 58.60
CA THR A 743 -30.31 137.61 58.60
C THR A 743 -30.37 138.13 60.03
N VAL A 744 -30.04 139.41 60.21
CA VAL A 744 -30.06 140.09 61.51
C VAL A 744 -30.91 141.34 61.41
N SER A 745 -31.79 141.54 62.39
CA SER A 745 -32.53 142.78 62.60
C SER A 745 -32.19 143.39 63.97
N ALA A 746 -32.46 144.68 64.14
CA ALA A 746 -32.32 145.39 65.41
C ALA A 746 -33.57 146.23 65.69
N SER A 747 -33.97 146.36 66.96
CA SER A 747 -35.06 147.26 67.37
C SER A 747 -34.76 148.74 67.12
N SER A 748 -33.46 149.10 67.08
CA SER A 748 -32.94 150.32 66.45
C SER A 748 -31.50 150.09 66.01
N THR A 749 -31.12 150.67 64.87
CA THR A 749 -29.72 150.73 64.38
C THR A 749 -29.03 152.04 64.73
N ALA A 750 -29.74 152.99 65.36
CA ALA A 750 -29.21 154.26 65.85
C ALA A 750 -29.65 154.49 67.30
N LEU A 751 -28.68 154.64 68.20
CA LEU A 751 -28.87 154.83 69.64
C LEU A 751 -28.25 156.17 70.07
N THR A 752 -28.89 156.88 70.99
CA THR A 752 -28.18 157.91 71.77
C THR A 752 -27.51 157.28 72.98
N GLY A 753 -26.48 157.91 73.53
CA GLY A 753 -25.82 157.49 74.76
C GLY A 753 -26.79 157.04 75.86
N GLY A 754 -26.58 155.82 76.37
CA GLY A 754 -27.40 155.19 77.41
C GLY A 754 -28.63 154.41 76.93
N GLN A 755 -28.93 154.35 75.62
CA GLN A 755 -29.97 153.47 75.08
C GLN A 755 -29.47 152.05 74.79
N SER A 756 -30.42 151.13 74.58
CA SER A 756 -30.17 149.73 74.21
C SER A 756 -30.95 149.36 72.94
N ALA A 757 -30.39 148.44 72.14
CA ALA A 757 -31.08 147.78 71.04
C ALA A 757 -31.27 146.28 71.33
N VAL A 758 -32.36 145.69 70.86
CA VAL A 758 -32.53 144.23 70.82
C VAL A 758 -32.16 143.77 69.41
N LEU A 759 -31.10 142.97 69.29
CA LEU A 759 -30.71 142.30 68.05
C LEU A 759 -31.44 140.96 67.96
N THR A 760 -31.94 140.59 66.79
CA THR A 760 -32.58 139.29 66.55
C THR A 760 -32.05 138.67 65.27
N ALA A 761 -31.56 137.42 65.37
CA ALA A 761 -31.11 136.64 64.24
C ALA A 761 -32.23 135.71 63.74
N SER A 762 -32.32 135.53 62.42
CA SER A 762 -33.30 134.63 61.79
C SER A 762 -32.69 133.87 60.60
N GLY A 763 -33.36 132.81 60.14
CA GLY A 763 -32.96 132.02 58.97
C GLY A 763 -32.22 130.70 59.23
N ALA A 764 -32.01 130.31 60.50
CA ALA A 764 -31.40 129.04 60.88
C ALA A 764 -32.04 128.41 62.14
N ALA A 765 -31.75 127.13 62.41
CA ALA A 765 -32.24 126.41 63.58
C ALA A 765 -31.48 126.74 64.88
N SER A 766 -30.26 127.27 64.76
CA SER A 766 -29.39 127.64 65.88
C SER A 766 -28.43 128.74 65.48
N TYR A 767 -27.92 129.50 66.44
CA TYR A 767 -27.09 130.69 66.24
C TYR A 767 -25.88 130.69 67.17
N LEU A 768 -24.82 131.38 66.78
CA LEU A 768 -23.67 131.73 67.61
C LEU A 768 -23.21 133.14 67.25
N TRP A 769 -23.38 134.10 68.15
CA TRP A 769 -22.89 135.46 68.00
C TRP A 769 -21.40 135.54 68.30
N GLY A 770 -20.67 136.30 67.48
CA GLY A 770 -19.25 136.58 67.70
C GLY A 770 -18.97 137.45 68.93
N ALA A 771 -17.69 137.70 69.19
CA ALA A 771 -17.29 138.67 70.20
C ALA A 771 -17.81 140.09 69.86
N PRO A 772 -18.26 140.88 70.84
CA PRO A 772 -18.16 140.65 72.28
C PRO A 772 -19.28 139.76 72.88
N LEU A 773 -20.31 139.38 72.11
CA LEU A 773 -21.53 138.76 72.64
C LEU A 773 -21.37 137.29 73.02
N ASN A 774 -20.65 136.50 72.21
CA ASN A 774 -20.26 135.11 72.51
C ASN A 774 -21.42 134.21 73.03
N THR A 775 -22.62 134.35 72.44
CA THR A 775 -23.86 133.72 72.93
C THR A 775 -24.61 133.02 71.81
N THR A 776 -25.45 132.03 72.16
CA THR A 776 -26.27 131.25 71.20
C THR A 776 -27.73 131.69 71.13
N ALA A 777 -28.11 132.75 71.88
CA ALA A 777 -29.47 133.25 71.92
C ALA A 777 -29.90 133.84 70.55
N ALA A 778 -31.09 133.47 70.07
CA ALA A 778 -31.65 134.00 68.82
C ALA A 778 -31.99 135.51 68.91
N SER A 779 -32.17 136.04 70.13
CA SER A 779 -32.37 137.46 70.39
C SER A 779 -31.52 137.90 71.59
N VAL A 780 -30.90 139.08 71.52
CA VAL A 780 -29.92 139.57 72.49
C VAL A 780 -29.99 141.10 72.61
N THR A 781 -30.06 141.61 73.85
CA THR A 781 -30.05 143.05 74.12
C THR A 781 -28.61 143.56 74.22
N VAL A 782 -28.31 144.64 73.49
CA VAL A 782 -26.99 145.28 73.44
C VAL A 782 -27.09 146.75 73.84
N SER A 783 -26.10 147.24 74.59
CA SER A 783 -25.99 148.65 75.00
C SER A 783 -24.58 149.18 74.67
N PRO A 784 -24.20 149.27 73.37
CA PRO A 784 -22.87 149.70 72.99
C PRO A 784 -22.61 151.17 73.36
N ALA A 785 -21.40 151.47 73.83
CA ALA A 785 -20.96 152.85 74.09
C ALA A 785 -20.46 153.58 72.83
N THR A 786 -20.12 152.83 71.78
CA THR A 786 -19.62 153.32 70.49
C THR A 786 -20.19 152.48 69.35
N THR A 787 -20.21 153.02 68.13
CA THR A 787 -20.70 152.30 66.94
C THR A 787 -20.02 150.92 66.80
N THR A 788 -20.81 149.85 66.87
CA THR A 788 -20.34 148.46 66.96
C THR A 788 -20.98 147.59 65.88
N VAL A 789 -20.17 146.71 65.28
CA VAL A 789 -20.65 145.67 64.35
C VAL A 789 -20.79 144.36 65.11
N TYR A 790 -21.92 143.68 64.94
CA TYR A 790 -22.20 142.37 65.53
C TYR A 790 -22.37 141.33 64.42
N SER A 791 -21.63 140.22 64.51
CA SER A 791 -21.73 139.08 63.60
C SER A 791 -22.37 137.87 64.27
N VAL A 792 -23.03 137.03 63.47
CA VAL A 792 -23.65 135.77 63.92
C VAL A 792 -23.48 134.69 62.86
N THR A 793 -23.07 133.50 63.29
CA THR A 793 -23.08 132.28 62.47
C THR A 793 -24.34 131.49 62.82
N GLY A 794 -25.17 131.20 61.82
CA GLY A 794 -26.36 130.36 61.97
C GLY A 794 -26.14 128.96 61.39
N THR A 795 -26.65 127.93 62.06
CA THR A 795 -26.52 126.53 61.62
C THR A 795 -27.89 125.89 61.38
N GLN A 796 -28.04 125.28 60.19
CA GLN A 796 -29.24 124.53 59.76
C GLN A 796 -28.80 123.24 59.06
N ASN A 797 -29.37 122.09 59.44
CA ASN A 797 -29.10 120.78 58.83
C ASN A 797 -27.59 120.42 58.69
N GLY A 798 -26.76 120.86 59.65
CA GLY A 798 -25.30 120.68 59.66
C GLY A 798 -24.51 121.69 58.82
N CYS A 799 -25.19 122.63 58.16
CA CYS A 799 -24.59 123.65 57.29
C CYS A 799 -24.65 125.03 57.93
N VAL A 800 -23.59 125.81 57.74
CA VAL A 800 -23.41 127.14 58.34
C VAL A 800 -23.64 128.25 57.32
N GLY A 801 -24.18 129.37 57.80
CA GLY A 801 -24.26 130.65 57.10
C GLY A 801 -23.97 131.78 58.07
N GLU A 802 -23.70 132.98 57.56
CA GLU A 802 -23.27 134.13 58.36
C GLU A 802 -24.13 135.36 58.07
N GLY A 803 -24.34 136.19 59.09
CA GLY A 803 -24.99 137.49 59.00
C GLY A 803 -24.35 138.50 59.94
N SER A 804 -24.55 139.79 59.69
CA SER A 804 -24.05 140.85 60.56
C SER A 804 -24.93 142.10 60.53
N ILE A 805 -24.79 142.97 61.54
CA ILE A 805 -25.47 144.26 61.63
C ILE A 805 -24.57 145.30 62.32
N THR A 806 -24.71 146.56 61.94
CA THR A 806 -24.04 147.69 62.59
C THR A 806 -25.04 148.47 63.43
N VAL A 807 -24.73 148.67 64.71
CA VAL A 807 -25.47 149.59 65.60
C VAL A 807 -24.63 150.83 65.81
N SER A 808 -25.17 151.98 65.43
CA SER A 808 -24.52 153.29 65.56
C SER A 808 -24.91 154.00 66.86
N VAL A 809 -23.97 154.74 67.45
CA VAL A 809 -24.15 155.43 68.74
C VAL A 809 -23.77 156.91 68.61
N SER A 810 -24.60 157.81 69.12
CA SER A 810 -24.34 159.27 69.15
C SER A 810 -24.46 159.88 70.54
N CYS A 811 -23.63 160.88 70.81
CA CYS A 811 -23.46 161.54 72.10
C CYS A 811 -23.43 163.06 71.91
N ALA A 812 -23.87 163.82 72.90
CA ALA A 812 -23.73 165.28 72.94
C ALA A 812 -22.65 165.66 73.96
N ASP A 813 -21.79 166.62 73.62
CA ASP A 813 -20.61 166.93 74.43
C ASP A 813 -20.95 167.58 75.79
N PRO A 814 -20.17 167.26 76.85
CA PRO A 814 -20.32 167.88 78.17
C PRO A 814 -19.88 169.35 78.17
N VAL A 815 -20.69 170.22 78.77
CA VAL A 815 -20.40 171.66 78.89
C VAL A 815 -20.25 172.06 80.36
N SER A 816 -19.12 172.65 80.72
CA SER A 816 -18.89 173.34 81.99
C SER A 816 -18.20 174.68 81.79
N LYS A 817 -18.47 175.65 82.66
CA LYS A 817 -17.86 176.98 82.65
C LYS A 817 -17.81 177.59 84.06
N ALA A 818 -16.68 178.16 84.45
CA ALA A 818 -16.60 179.03 85.63
C ALA A 818 -16.88 180.48 85.20
N ILE A 819 -17.92 181.11 85.75
CA ILE A 819 -18.46 182.37 85.22
C ILE A 819 -17.93 183.58 86.00
N SER A 820 -18.00 183.54 87.33
CA SER A 820 -17.61 184.66 88.18
C SER A 820 -17.32 184.22 89.61
N VAL A 821 -16.53 185.02 90.32
CA VAL A 821 -16.37 184.98 91.79
C VAL A 821 -16.30 186.42 92.29
N THR A 822 -16.99 186.72 93.39
CA THR A 822 -16.99 188.02 94.06
C THR A 822 -16.97 187.84 95.59
N MET A 823 -16.56 188.90 96.30
CA MET A 823 -16.44 188.95 97.76
C MET A 823 -17.38 190.02 98.31
N THR A 824 -18.11 189.74 99.39
CA THR A 824 -19.20 190.60 99.88
C THR A 824 -18.76 191.73 100.82
N SER A 825 -17.56 191.66 101.37
CA SER A 825 -16.94 192.65 102.28
C SER A 825 -15.43 192.37 102.36
N VAL A 826 -14.61 193.31 102.82
CA VAL A 826 -13.15 193.13 102.96
C VAL A 826 -12.80 192.56 104.34
N LEU A 827 -11.71 191.78 104.45
CA LEU A 827 -11.19 191.30 105.73
C LEU A 827 -10.47 192.43 106.50
N GLY A 828 -10.75 192.57 107.79
CA GLY A 828 -10.08 193.55 108.64
C GLY A 828 -10.66 193.66 110.06
N PRO A 829 -10.19 194.62 110.86
CA PRO A 829 -10.64 194.80 112.25
C PRO A 829 -12.17 194.99 112.34
N GLY A 830 -12.84 194.06 113.01
CA GLY A 830 -14.31 194.01 113.11
C GLY A 830 -15.01 193.06 112.14
N ASN A 831 -14.32 192.49 111.14
CA ASN A 831 -14.88 191.54 110.19
C ASN A 831 -13.89 190.39 109.87
N CYS A 832 -13.87 189.38 110.75
CA CYS A 832 -12.88 188.31 110.77
C CYS A 832 -13.27 187.03 109.99
N SER A 833 -14.30 187.10 109.14
CA SER A 833 -14.67 186.06 108.17
C SER A 833 -15.59 186.64 107.12
N VAL A 834 -15.37 186.28 105.85
CA VAL A 834 -16.22 186.68 104.73
C VAL A 834 -16.72 185.45 103.96
N ASN A 835 -17.56 185.70 102.95
CA ASN A 835 -18.05 184.69 102.03
C ASN A 835 -17.70 185.08 100.58
N LEU A 836 -17.30 184.09 99.77
CA LEU A 836 -17.12 184.24 98.33
C LEU A 836 -18.38 183.73 97.62
N GLN A 837 -18.99 184.61 96.82
CA GLN A 837 -20.09 184.23 95.94
C GLN A 837 -19.52 183.86 94.57
N GLY A 838 -19.77 182.63 94.13
CA GLY A 838 -19.35 182.13 92.82
C GLY A 838 -20.54 181.87 91.91
N GLN A 839 -20.29 181.83 90.61
CA GLN A 839 -21.25 181.33 89.63
C GLN A 839 -20.54 180.47 88.58
N GLY A 840 -21.19 179.39 88.13
CA GLY A 840 -20.68 178.55 87.06
C GLY A 840 -21.73 177.62 86.47
N THR A 841 -21.47 177.13 85.27
CA THR A 841 -22.21 176.06 84.60
C THR A 841 -21.48 174.72 84.80
N GLY A 842 -22.19 173.68 85.23
CA GLY A 842 -21.61 172.39 85.55
C GLY A 842 -22.55 171.50 86.35
N SER A 843 -22.15 170.25 86.61
CA SER A 843 -22.78 169.35 87.57
C SER A 843 -21.99 169.24 88.89
N ALA A 844 -20.70 169.60 88.92
CA ALA A 844 -19.91 169.64 90.15
C ALA A 844 -19.05 170.90 90.22
N PHE A 845 -18.89 171.45 91.43
CA PHE A 845 -18.16 172.69 91.69
C PHE A 845 -17.27 172.57 92.92
N VAL A 846 -16.08 173.17 92.85
CA VAL A 846 -15.10 173.18 93.96
C VAL A 846 -14.45 174.56 94.04
N PHE A 847 -14.61 175.22 95.19
CA PHE A 847 -13.73 176.30 95.64
C PHE A 847 -12.51 175.71 96.37
N SER A 848 -11.32 176.22 96.08
CA SER A 848 -10.09 175.96 96.83
C SER A 848 -9.34 177.27 97.14
N GLY A 849 -8.50 177.30 98.18
CA GLY A 849 -7.77 178.51 98.57
C GLY A 849 -6.66 178.30 99.61
N PRO A 850 -6.11 179.38 100.20
CA PRO A 850 -5.00 179.33 101.15
C PRO A 850 -5.29 178.49 102.39
N ASN A 851 -4.23 177.99 103.03
CA ASN A 851 -4.25 177.13 104.22
C ASN A 851 -5.20 175.92 104.11
N GLY A 852 -5.35 175.36 102.90
CA GLY A 852 -6.16 174.16 102.67
C GLY A 852 -7.67 174.41 102.67
N TYR A 853 -8.12 175.66 102.51
CA TYR A 853 -9.55 175.95 102.34
C TYR A 853 -10.11 175.19 101.13
N VAL A 854 -11.17 174.41 101.35
CA VAL A 854 -11.94 173.74 100.30
C VAL A 854 -13.43 173.83 100.62
N PHE A 855 -14.24 174.19 99.63
CA PHE A 855 -15.71 174.14 99.70
C PHE A 855 -16.23 173.56 98.38
N SER A 856 -17.00 172.47 98.43
CA SER A 856 -17.48 171.79 97.21
C SER A 856 -18.99 171.52 97.25
N THR A 857 -19.59 171.41 96.08
CA THR A 857 -21.00 171.00 95.91
C THR A 857 -21.20 170.26 94.60
N VAL A 858 -22.21 169.39 94.55
CA VAL A 858 -22.54 168.55 93.39
C VAL A 858 -24.04 168.55 93.17
N TYR A 859 -24.46 168.76 91.93
CA TYR A 859 -25.84 168.79 91.47
C TYR A 859 -26.12 167.59 90.57
N ARG A 860 -27.34 167.03 90.65
CA ARG A 860 -27.76 165.85 89.86
C ARG A 860 -27.91 166.10 88.35
N ARG A 861 -27.73 167.35 87.89
CA ARG A 861 -27.82 167.76 86.48
C ARG A 861 -26.79 168.86 86.23
N THR A 862 -26.26 168.91 85.02
CA THR A 862 -25.47 170.04 84.54
C THR A 862 -26.39 171.26 84.39
N GLY A 863 -26.01 172.39 84.99
CA GLY A 863 -26.79 173.63 84.95
C GLY A 863 -25.96 174.81 85.45
N THR A 864 -26.49 176.03 85.34
CA THR A 864 -25.85 177.22 85.89
C THR A 864 -26.30 177.46 87.33
N TYR A 865 -25.36 177.46 88.26
CA TYR A 865 -25.62 177.54 89.69
C TYR A 865 -24.82 178.69 90.31
N SER A 866 -25.44 179.36 91.28
CA SER A 866 -24.77 180.29 92.18
C SER A 866 -24.33 179.57 93.46
N LEU A 867 -23.14 179.90 93.94
CA LEU A 867 -22.41 179.23 95.00
C LEU A 867 -22.07 180.25 96.08
N ASN A 868 -22.09 179.86 97.35
CA ASN A 868 -21.73 180.76 98.46
C ASN A 868 -20.75 180.03 99.39
N ALA A 869 -19.45 180.17 99.10
CA ALA A 869 -18.38 179.55 99.85
C ALA A 869 -18.09 180.37 101.10
N THR A 870 -18.43 179.83 102.26
CA THR A 870 -18.40 180.54 103.56
C THR A 870 -17.15 180.22 104.38
N GLY A 871 -16.84 181.04 105.39
CA GLY A 871 -15.71 180.80 106.28
C GLY A 871 -14.34 181.18 105.71
N VAL A 872 -14.31 182.10 104.73
CA VAL A 872 -13.07 182.64 104.16
C VAL A 872 -12.46 183.65 105.15
N ARG A 873 -11.30 183.31 105.73
CA ARG A 873 -10.64 184.07 106.81
C ARG A 873 -9.22 184.55 106.51
N GLN A 874 -8.64 184.10 105.40
CA GLN A 874 -7.25 184.38 105.02
C GLN A 874 -7.24 185.20 103.72
N PRO A 875 -6.41 186.25 103.60
CA PRO A 875 -6.12 186.87 102.31
C PRO A 875 -5.33 185.92 101.39
N GLY A 876 -5.51 186.06 100.07
CA GLY A 876 -4.86 185.24 99.05
C GLY A 876 -5.81 184.80 97.94
N THR A 877 -5.30 183.97 97.02
CA THR A 877 -6.05 183.55 95.82
C THR A 877 -6.92 182.33 96.09
N TYR A 878 -8.21 182.45 95.77
CA TYR A 878 -9.19 181.37 95.78
C TYR A 878 -9.58 181.02 94.34
N THR A 879 -9.75 179.72 94.05
CA THR A 879 -10.09 179.19 92.72
C THR A 879 -11.44 178.50 92.76
N LEU A 880 -12.35 178.84 91.84
CA LEU A 880 -13.58 178.08 91.58
C LEU A 880 -13.40 177.23 90.32
N THR A 881 -13.51 175.92 90.48
CA THR A 881 -13.57 174.91 89.41
C THR A 881 -15.01 174.48 89.16
N ALA A 882 -15.41 174.35 87.90
CA ALA A 882 -16.67 173.75 87.45
C ALA A 882 -16.37 172.51 86.59
N LYS A 883 -17.18 171.45 86.70
CA LYS A 883 -17.07 170.21 85.90
C LYS A 883 -18.43 169.74 85.37
N ALA A 884 -18.42 168.98 84.27
CA ALA A 884 -19.59 168.28 83.74
C ALA A 884 -19.19 166.94 83.09
N THR A 885 -20.09 165.94 83.12
CA THR A 885 -19.91 164.62 82.50
C THR A 885 -21.16 164.26 81.71
N ASN A 886 -21.03 163.68 80.50
CA ASN A 886 -22.17 163.31 79.65
C ASN A 886 -22.60 161.83 79.83
N ALA A 887 -23.71 161.45 79.18
CA ALA A 887 -24.26 160.08 79.23
C ALA A 887 -23.38 159.00 78.56
N CYS A 888 -22.28 159.39 77.92
CA CYS A 888 -21.29 158.50 77.30
C CYS A 888 -19.96 158.46 78.06
N GLY A 889 -19.88 159.09 79.25
CA GLY A 889 -18.68 159.09 80.09
C GLY A 889 -17.60 160.10 79.69
N GLN A 890 -17.86 161.00 78.73
CA GLN A 890 -16.96 162.11 78.42
C GLN A 890 -17.06 163.19 79.52
N GLU A 891 -15.94 163.82 79.88
CA GLU A 891 -15.88 164.91 80.88
C GLU A 891 -15.49 166.28 80.26
N SER A 892 -15.83 167.36 80.96
CA SER A 892 -15.43 168.74 80.70
C SER A 892 -15.16 169.46 82.02
N MET A 893 -14.26 170.46 82.01
CA MET A 893 -13.87 171.23 83.19
C MET A 893 -13.43 172.65 82.81
N ASP A 894 -13.70 173.63 83.69
CA ASP A 894 -13.25 175.03 83.57
C ASP A 894 -12.99 175.65 84.96
N THR A 895 -12.20 176.73 85.05
CA THR A 895 -11.76 177.35 86.31
C THR A 895 -11.63 178.87 86.25
N ILE A 896 -12.00 179.57 87.32
CA ILE A 896 -11.75 181.02 87.52
C ILE A 896 -11.13 181.29 88.90
N THR A 897 -10.32 182.34 89.02
CA THR A 897 -9.66 182.73 90.28
C THR A 897 -10.09 184.10 90.78
N TYR A 898 -9.96 184.34 92.08
CA TYR A 898 -10.25 185.60 92.75
C TYR A 898 -9.28 185.85 93.91
N VAL A 899 -8.78 187.06 94.06
CA VAL A 899 -7.85 187.41 95.14
C VAL A 899 -8.61 188.09 96.27
N VAL A 900 -8.66 187.42 97.43
CA VAL A 900 -9.20 187.97 98.67
C VAL A 900 -8.14 188.87 99.31
N THR A 901 -8.51 190.12 99.59
CA THR A 901 -7.63 191.14 100.17
C THR A 901 -8.12 191.60 101.54
N GLY A 902 -7.27 192.34 102.25
CA GLY A 902 -7.48 192.77 103.64
C GLY A 902 -6.47 192.17 104.61
N THR A 903 -6.63 192.46 105.89
CA THR A 903 -5.82 191.86 106.97
C THR A 903 -6.58 190.73 107.64
N ALA A 904 -5.90 189.59 107.85
CA ALA A 904 -6.42 188.55 108.73
C ALA A 904 -6.50 189.09 110.17
N CYS A 905 -7.58 188.77 110.88
CA CYS A 905 -7.61 188.93 112.33
C CYS A 905 -6.64 187.93 112.98
N PRO A 906 -6.06 188.26 114.15
CA PRO A 906 -5.32 187.31 114.97
C PRO A 906 -6.21 186.17 115.50
#